data_AF-A0A9N9CMD2-F1
#
_entry.id   AF-A0A9N9CMD2-F1
#
_cell.length_a   1.000
_cell.length_b   1.000
_cell.length_c   1.000
_cell.angle_alpha   90.00
_cell.angle_beta   90.00
_cell.angle_gamma   90.00
#
_symmetry.space_group_name_H-M   'P 1'
#
loop_
_entity.id
_entity.type
_entity.pdbx_description
1 polymer ?
#
loop_
_entity_poly.entity_id
_entity_poly.type
_entity_poly.pdbx_seq_one_letter_code
_entity_poly.pdbx_strand_id
1 'polypeptide(L)'
;MKKKTSTISISRDWRKRILYVIFSLIILCSIANFMLVILPRTLYSSEYVKINHAPEDKNKSGQGIEVEKDEFSHIKDIHKHDKKVDRKFCYGLECKFLLAYYPPTMEISTTNIEFITYIKLAESLGRIMVLTNVGSNKISTCQHFPFDFYYDVDKLKEMFPGVKFISQKDFQKWSYHRYDKPSTSHYYLINGGEQNSIMPVTSYSDTLRKKWCLDKFQLKLNDKTPFEQLRVSWNTWELEDGREVLQEFLVNSLQDNSKVLLIRHDIRQPLLLDEFPPLPYAKHIRDSSSKIINSLKPYIAIQWDIQHIAQYALPECAHNLLTQVQKTVDISSIENVYFASDYPLRYLNEIVSLNSSEPFFQPSSIWRHISVSHTKAMEMIATTIPFQTADSLGVMKHLQDALKDEFENSGVRNILDKLVCIEADIYIGLPRQHCTNPMDLKRSKVVVEMRNKLWNNLSKDIKNAFYTLSAEFIFAASLQSSTTSETSTEPTTKPSLDSPSCDERFLTYLPHSGFHNQHGSLMNAMLLSYITNRTLIIPPILIYYINPYKPYNTLYELLNKTVTIKKYRMTHCTNVTIENESSDDDDDLCSEEYSEYDKFTMLDWEQLFDFSEIKKYIKIVHRGYDFSLDTLLEQFSTSKNETFFIVESQHYDFRYFDNDHSEEGLERFKKKIFTSDLLKIDKKLLHFHSLFSHYRIVLEQPKNIHFNHLIHSNFMINNLKLLNISNKIMQILGGKGFYFGLHVRVGDGSFQNRLNENLKFINDELKKFLKNNTIPSLDTSYLNSNEKKKEYSTYSLQECLAHNLPIIYIATDAKKPIKTLKFLYDRFPCIFTLFDFNTDLKEFGKTSSDFAPNIDLLKFYIPIIDYLIVSYGGVFIGTVNSTFSRMAYEVHDLYRDGEFKHHF
;
A
#
# COMPACT_ATOMS: atom_id res chain seq x y z
N MET A 1 -35.28 -36.75 36.18
CA MET A 1 -34.47 -37.87 36.70
C MET A 1 -33.17 -37.32 37.31
N LYS A 2 -32.93 -37.70 38.58
CA LYS A 2 -31.77 -37.52 39.48
C LYS A 2 -30.62 -36.54 39.12
N LYS A 3 -30.49 -35.49 39.96
CA LYS A 3 -29.23 -34.80 40.30
C LYS A 3 -28.19 -35.84 40.78
N LYS A 4 -26.99 -35.83 40.22
CA LYS A 4 -25.80 -36.45 40.80
C LYS A 4 -24.77 -35.35 41.09
N THR A 5 -24.63 -35.04 42.37
CA THR A 5 -23.49 -34.35 42.95
C THR A 5 -22.27 -35.28 42.89
N SER A 6 -21.17 -34.84 42.28
CA SER A 6 -19.86 -35.48 42.46
C SER A 6 -19.00 -34.63 43.40
N THR A 7 -18.88 -35.13 44.62
CA THR A 7 -17.85 -34.77 45.59
C THR A 7 -16.47 -35.16 45.04
N ILE A 8 -15.54 -34.19 44.98
CA ILE A 8 -14.14 -34.42 44.62
C ILE A 8 -13.45 -35.13 45.78
N SER A 9 -13.06 -36.40 45.61
CA SER A 9 -12.23 -37.11 46.58
C SER A 9 -10.75 -36.79 46.34
N ILE A 10 -10.08 -36.20 47.33
CA ILE A 10 -8.63 -35.95 47.31
C ILE A 10 -7.91 -37.28 47.57
N SER A 11 -7.12 -37.72 46.61
CA SER A 11 -6.26 -38.92 46.69
C SER A 11 -5.27 -38.84 47.87
N ARG A 12 -5.09 -39.97 48.57
CA ARG A 12 -4.16 -40.19 49.69
C ARG A 12 -2.69 -40.37 49.25
N ASP A 13 -2.37 -40.08 48.00
CA ASP A 13 -1.01 -40.22 47.45
C ASP A 13 -0.19 -38.93 47.66
N TRP A 14 0.88 -39.02 48.44
CA TRP A 14 1.68 -37.87 48.86
C TRP A 14 2.38 -37.18 47.67
N ARG A 15 2.71 -37.93 46.60
CA ARG A 15 3.34 -37.38 45.40
C ARG A 15 2.37 -36.48 44.62
N LYS A 16 1.08 -36.84 44.58
CA LYS A 16 0.02 -36.03 43.95
C LYS A 16 -0.32 -34.78 44.75
N ARG A 17 -0.18 -34.81 46.10
CA ARG A 17 -0.32 -33.61 46.94
C ARG A 17 0.82 -32.62 46.71
N ILE A 18 2.05 -33.09 46.58
CA ILE A 18 3.20 -32.23 46.23
C ILE A 18 2.99 -31.62 44.85
N LEU A 19 2.55 -32.41 43.86
CA LEU A 19 2.23 -31.88 42.54
C LEU A 19 1.09 -30.85 42.58
N TYR A 20 0.03 -31.08 43.34
CA TYR A 20 -1.06 -30.12 43.49
C TYR A 20 -0.61 -28.82 44.18
N VAL A 21 0.22 -28.91 45.21
CA VAL A 21 0.79 -27.74 45.90
C VAL A 21 1.73 -26.96 44.98
N ILE A 22 2.57 -27.65 44.20
CA ILE A 22 3.43 -27.02 43.18
C ILE A 22 2.57 -26.37 42.09
N PHE A 23 1.51 -27.03 41.62
CA PHE A 23 0.62 -26.50 40.60
C PHE A 23 -0.18 -25.29 41.11
N SER A 24 -0.65 -25.34 42.36
CA SER A 24 -1.31 -24.21 43.02
C SER A 24 -0.35 -23.05 43.28
N LEU A 25 0.91 -23.31 43.62
CA LEU A 25 1.96 -22.29 43.75
C LEU A 25 2.35 -21.68 42.41
N ILE A 26 2.41 -22.47 41.32
CA ILE A 26 2.65 -21.98 39.96
C ILE A 26 1.47 -21.11 39.50
N ILE A 27 0.23 -21.50 39.80
CA ILE A 27 -0.96 -20.70 39.50
C ILE A 27 -0.98 -19.42 40.33
N LEU A 28 -0.66 -19.47 41.63
CA LEU A 28 -0.55 -18.28 42.48
C LEU A 28 0.58 -17.35 42.04
N CYS A 29 1.74 -17.88 41.64
CA CYS A 29 2.82 -17.11 41.02
C CYS A 29 2.44 -16.55 39.65
N SER A 30 1.61 -17.26 38.87
CA SER A 30 1.14 -16.79 37.56
C SER A 30 0.09 -15.69 37.71
N ILE A 31 -0.80 -15.80 38.71
CA ILE A 31 -1.79 -14.76 39.04
C ILE A 31 -1.08 -13.55 39.68
N ALA A 32 -0.06 -13.77 40.52
CA ALA A 32 0.76 -12.69 41.07
C ALA A 32 1.58 -11.99 39.97
N ASN A 33 2.17 -12.72 39.00
CA ASN A 33 2.80 -12.12 37.81
C ASN A 33 1.77 -11.42 36.92
N PHE A 34 0.55 -11.93 36.78
CA PHE A 34 -0.53 -11.25 36.05
C PHE A 34 -0.90 -9.92 36.73
N MET A 35 -0.98 -9.89 38.07
CA MET A 35 -1.27 -8.68 38.85
C MET A 35 -0.09 -7.70 38.93
N LEU A 36 1.16 -8.18 38.95
CA LEU A 36 2.37 -7.34 39.05
C LEU A 36 2.95 -6.90 37.69
N VAL A 37 2.69 -7.62 36.60
CA VAL A 37 3.27 -7.35 35.28
C VAL A 37 2.22 -6.85 34.27
N ILE A 38 0.97 -7.32 34.36
CA ILE A 38 -0.06 -7.03 33.33
C ILE A 38 -1.05 -5.95 33.80
N LEU A 39 -1.43 -5.91 35.07
CA LEU A 39 -2.30 -4.82 35.58
C LEU A 39 -1.67 -3.42 35.53
N PRO A 40 -0.34 -3.23 35.67
CA PRO A 40 0.28 -1.93 35.41
C PRO A 40 0.37 -1.61 33.91
N ARG A 41 0.40 -2.61 33.03
CA ARG A 41 0.50 -2.42 31.57
C ARG A 41 -0.83 -2.12 30.89
N THR A 42 -1.97 -2.47 31.49
CA THR A 42 -3.30 -2.07 30.99
C THR A 42 -3.75 -0.69 31.47
N LEU A 43 -3.02 -0.08 32.42
CA LEU A 43 -3.28 1.27 32.95
C LEU A 43 -2.27 2.34 32.49
N TYR A 44 -1.27 1.99 31.67
CA TYR A 44 -0.30 2.93 31.10
C TYR A 44 -0.32 2.84 29.55
N SER A 45 -1.28 3.51 28.93
CA SER A 45 -1.25 3.85 27.49
C SER A 45 -0.42 5.11 27.19
N SER A 46 0.48 5.49 28.12
CA SER A 46 1.26 6.73 28.06
C SER A 46 2.76 6.48 28.07
N GLU A 47 3.30 5.63 27.20
CA GLU A 47 4.75 5.56 26.98
C GLU A 47 5.10 5.28 25.50
N TYR A 48 4.97 6.34 24.70
CA TYR A 48 5.75 6.53 23.48
C TYR A 48 6.15 8.00 23.42
N VAL A 49 7.15 8.42 24.20
CA VAL A 49 8.15 9.45 23.81
C VAL A 49 9.36 9.30 24.73
N LYS A 50 10.47 8.73 24.24
CA LYS A 50 11.80 9.02 24.81
C LYS A 50 12.16 10.44 24.38
N ILE A 51 12.08 11.39 25.31
CA ILE A 51 12.53 12.77 25.10
C ILE A 51 14.04 12.80 25.39
N ASN A 52 14.81 13.20 24.37
CA ASN A 52 16.18 13.64 24.57
C ASN A 52 16.18 14.86 25.47
N HIS A 53 17.02 14.84 26.49
CA HIS A 53 17.38 16.05 27.23
C HIS A 53 17.91 17.12 26.27
N ALA A 54 17.22 18.26 26.20
CA ALA A 54 17.81 19.50 25.72
C ALA A 54 18.63 20.13 26.88
N PRO A 55 19.75 20.80 26.61
CA PRO A 55 20.61 21.37 27.64
C PRO A 55 19.90 22.50 28.40
N GLU A 56 20.08 22.53 29.72
CA GLU A 56 19.69 23.67 30.56
C GLU A 56 20.51 24.91 30.17
N ASP A 57 19.92 25.83 29.40
CA ASP A 57 20.38 27.22 29.35
C ASP A 57 19.85 27.96 30.60
N LYS A 58 20.64 27.85 31.67
CA LYS A 58 20.56 28.76 32.82
C LYS A 58 21.03 30.14 32.36
N ASN A 59 20.11 30.98 31.88
CA ASN A 59 20.09 32.43 32.08
C ASN A 59 19.05 33.12 31.18
N LYS A 60 17.81 33.21 31.68
CA LYS A 60 16.95 34.40 31.58
C LYS A 60 15.72 34.16 32.43
N SER A 61 15.87 34.43 33.72
CA SER A 61 14.75 34.80 34.59
C SER A 61 14.02 35.98 33.96
N GLY A 62 12.78 35.77 33.52
CA GLY A 62 11.95 36.78 32.89
C GLY A 62 10.47 36.55 33.18
N GLN A 63 10.08 36.91 34.41
CA GLN A 63 8.72 37.19 34.89
C GLN A 63 7.64 36.11 34.62
N GLY A 64 7.54 35.19 35.58
CA GLY A 64 6.24 34.65 35.93
C GLY A 64 5.34 35.80 36.41
N ILE A 65 4.19 35.96 35.78
CA ILE A 65 3.12 36.82 36.31
C ILE A 65 2.60 36.08 37.54
N GLU A 66 3.01 36.53 38.73
CA GLU A 66 2.25 36.30 39.95
C GLU A 66 0.81 36.71 39.67
N VAL A 67 -0.13 35.79 39.91
CA VAL A 67 -1.56 36.05 39.74
C VAL A 67 -1.98 37.08 40.78
N GLU A 68 -2.00 38.35 40.38
CA GLU A 68 -2.66 39.41 41.12
C GLU A 68 -4.15 39.06 41.23
N LYS A 69 -4.59 38.71 42.43
CA LYS A 69 -6.02 38.58 42.80
C LYS A 69 -6.82 39.90 42.70
N ASP A 70 -6.23 40.95 42.11
CA ASP A 70 -6.73 42.32 42.15
C ASP A 70 -7.30 42.82 40.81
N GLU A 71 -7.14 42.09 39.70
CA GLU A 71 -7.53 42.59 38.36
C GLU A 71 -9.05 42.69 38.15
N PHE A 72 -9.87 42.00 38.95
CA PHE A 72 -11.33 41.99 38.83
C PHE A 72 -12.07 42.58 40.04
N SER A 73 -11.33 43.08 41.04
CA SER A 73 -11.88 43.56 42.33
C SER A 73 -12.84 44.76 42.19
N HIS A 74 -12.72 45.51 41.10
CA HIS A 74 -13.52 46.70 40.80
C HIS A 74 -14.81 46.43 39.98
N ILE A 75 -15.08 45.17 39.61
CA ILE A 75 -16.25 44.80 38.79
C ILE A 75 -17.48 44.60 39.68
N LYS A 76 -18.47 45.49 39.53
CA LYS A 76 -19.73 45.44 40.29
C LYS A 76 -20.82 44.58 39.65
N ASP A 77 -20.76 44.35 38.34
CA ASP A 77 -21.72 43.56 37.57
C ASP A 77 -20.97 42.65 36.58
N ILE A 78 -20.83 41.38 36.97
CA ILE A 78 -20.14 40.33 36.21
C ILE A 78 -20.80 40.11 34.85
N HIS A 79 -22.13 40.08 34.79
CA HIS A 79 -22.86 39.81 33.57
C HIS A 79 -22.69 40.94 32.55
N LYS A 80 -22.74 42.20 33.00
CA LYS A 80 -22.50 43.37 32.15
C LYS A 80 -21.04 43.43 31.66
N HIS A 81 -20.08 43.07 32.52
CA HIS A 81 -18.67 42.98 32.16
C HIS A 81 -18.43 41.92 31.07
N ASP A 82 -18.85 40.68 31.31
CA ASP A 82 -18.64 39.59 30.37
C ASP A 82 -19.36 39.83 29.04
N LYS A 83 -20.54 40.45 29.05
CA LYS A 83 -21.24 40.86 27.81
C LYS A 83 -20.45 41.91 27.02
N LYS A 84 -19.70 42.79 27.68
CA LYS A 84 -18.81 43.75 27.02
C LYS A 84 -17.59 43.06 26.42
N VAL A 85 -17.02 42.08 27.13
CA VAL A 85 -15.93 41.23 26.62
C VAL A 85 -16.40 40.44 25.38
N ASP A 86 -17.55 39.76 25.47
CA ASP A 86 -18.12 38.99 24.36
C ASP A 86 -18.38 39.87 23.12
N ARG A 87 -18.96 41.07 23.31
CA ARG A 87 -19.16 42.04 22.20
C ARG A 87 -17.87 42.44 21.49
N LYS A 88 -16.75 42.53 22.23
CA LYS A 88 -15.46 42.92 21.67
C LYS A 88 -14.85 41.84 20.77
N PHE A 89 -15.01 40.57 21.12
CA PHE A 89 -14.32 39.45 20.45
C PHE A 89 -15.23 38.61 19.53
N CYS A 90 -16.55 38.67 19.70
CA CYS A 90 -17.51 37.80 18.99
C CYS A 90 -18.48 38.55 18.09
N TYR A 91 -18.13 39.78 17.67
CA TYR A 91 -18.88 40.55 16.66
C TYR A 91 -20.37 40.75 17.00
N GLY A 92 -20.71 40.89 18.28
CA GLY A 92 -22.09 41.12 18.75
C GLY A 92 -22.98 39.86 18.85
N LEU A 93 -22.46 38.68 18.50
CA LEU A 93 -23.14 37.39 18.65
C LEU A 93 -22.85 36.75 20.01
N GLU A 94 -23.60 35.68 20.32
CA GLU A 94 -23.23 34.81 21.44
C GLU A 94 -21.91 34.10 21.13
N CYS A 95 -20.91 34.25 22.00
CA CYS A 95 -19.63 33.58 21.86
C CYS A 95 -19.77 32.05 22.03
N LYS A 96 -19.82 31.30 20.93
CA LYS A 96 -19.65 29.84 20.91
C LYS A 96 -18.50 29.50 19.97
N PHE A 97 -17.47 28.84 20.49
CA PHE A 97 -16.24 28.54 19.75
C PHE A 97 -16.11 27.05 19.45
N LEU A 98 -15.46 26.74 18.33
CA LEU A 98 -14.88 25.45 18.02
C LEU A 98 -13.36 25.59 18.01
N LEU A 99 -12.67 24.82 18.86
CA LEU A 99 -11.22 24.82 19.00
C LEU A 99 -10.67 23.44 18.64
N ALA A 100 -10.14 23.34 17.41
CA ALA A 100 -9.38 22.18 16.96
C ALA A 100 -7.94 22.29 17.46
N TYR A 101 -7.63 21.62 18.58
CA TYR A 101 -6.37 21.86 19.31
C TYR A 101 -5.17 21.10 18.76
N TYR A 102 -5.42 19.97 18.10
CA TYR A 102 -4.40 19.21 17.37
C TYR A 102 -5.02 18.56 16.13
N PRO A 103 -5.32 19.37 15.09
CA PRO A 103 -5.68 18.85 13.78
C PRO A 103 -4.64 17.82 13.32
N PRO A 104 -5.05 16.69 12.74
CA PRO A 104 -4.09 15.74 12.22
C PRO A 104 -3.34 16.40 11.06
N THR A 105 -2.06 16.66 11.27
CA THR A 105 -1.16 16.89 10.15
C THR A 105 -0.86 15.55 9.55
N MET A 106 -1.47 15.25 8.40
CA MET A 106 -0.82 14.32 7.53
C MET A 106 0.50 14.96 7.12
N GLU A 107 1.63 14.28 7.34
CA GLU A 107 2.88 14.60 6.63
C GLU A 107 2.75 14.50 5.08
N ILE A 108 1.53 14.19 4.63
CA ILE A 108 1.06 13.86 3.30
C ILE A 108 0.05 14.93 2.81
N SER A 109 -0.65 15.68 3.67
CA SER A 109 -1.70 16.61 3.19
C SER A 109 -1.14 18.02 3.04
N THR A 110 -0.73 18.25 1.82
CA THR A 110 -0.40 19.55 1.26
C THR A 110 -1.65 20.44 1.07
N THR A 111 -2.83 19.93 1.43
CA THR A 111 -4.13 20.56 1.28
C THR A 111 -4.77 21.01 2.59
N ASN A 112 -4.26 20.62 3.77
CA ASN A 112 -4.87 20.89 5.09
C ASN A 112 -6.39 20.66 5.10
N ILE A 113 -6.89 19.69 4.34
CA ILE A 113 -8.33 19.40 4.19
C ILE A 113 -8.96 19.07 5.54
N GLU A 114 -8.16 18.55 6.47
CA GLU A 114 -8.56 18.24 7.83
C GLU A 114 -8.84 19.51 8.64
N PHE A 115 -8.06 20.57 8.44
CA PHE A 115 -8.39 21.87 9.05
C PHE A 115 -9.66 22.47 8.45
N ILE A 116 -9.84 22.34 7.13
CA ILE A 116 -11.07 22.74 6.43
C ILE A 116 -12.29 21.97 6.94
N THR A 117 -12.13 20.70 7.30
CA THR A 117 -13.18 19.88 7.92
C THR A 117 -13.68 20.54 9.21
N TYR A 118 -12.79 21.04 10.07
CA TYR A 118 -13.19 21.78 11.28
C TYR A 118 -13.86 23.11 10.97
N ILE A 119 -13.45 23.81 9.90
CA ILE A 119 -14.11 25.04 9.44
C ILE A 119 -15.56 24.74 9.03
N LYS A 120 -15.79 23.65 8.28
CA LYS A 120 -17.15 23.22 7.91
C LYS A 120 -17.98 22.76 9.10
N LEU A 121 -17.39 22.05 10.05
CA LEU A 121 -18.09 21.71 11.31
C LEU A 121 -18.46 22.98 12.08
N ALA A 122 -17.57 23.96 12.16
CA ALA A 122 -17.86 25.24 12.81
C ALA A 122 -19.02 25.97 12.10
N GLU A 123 -19.05 25.95 10.77
CA GLU A 123 -20.16 26.47 9.96
C GLU A 123 -21.49 25.78 10.30
N SER A 124 -21.52 24.45 10.23
CA SER A 124 -22.73 23.66 10.48
C SER A 124 -23.24 23.75 11.93
N LEU A 125 -22.34 23.97 12.89
CA LEU A 125 -22.67 24.13 14.31
C LEU A 125 -22.95 25.58 14.72
N GLY A 126 -22.81 26.55 13.80
CA GLY A 126 -22.97 27.97 14.10
C GLY A 126 -21.94 28.49 15.12
N ARG A 127 -20.71 28.00 15.06
CA ARG A 127 -19.62 28.33 15.98
C ARG A 127 -18.55 29.19 15.31
N ILE A 128 -17.93 30.06 16.10
CA ILE A 128 -16.73 30.82 15.70
C ILE A 128 -15.54 29.85 15.68
N MET A 129 -14.86 29.74 14.55
CA MET A 129 -13.68 28.90 14.40
C MET A 129 -12.45 29.59 15.01
N VAL A 130 -11.77 28.93 15.94
CA VAL A 130 -10.49 29.41 16.47
C VAL A 130 -9.35 28.98 15.55
N LEU A 131 -8.64 29.96 14.99
CA LEU A 131 -7.46 29.75 14.17
C LEU A 131 -6.25 29.49 15.08
N THR A 132 -5.93 28.22 15.30
CA THR A 132 -4.80 27.79 16.12
C THR A 132 -3.47 28.12 15.45
N ASN A 133 -2.44 28.30 16.27
CA ASN A 133 -1.12 28.69 15.80
C ASN A 133 -0.50 27.65 14.86
N VAL A 134 0.52 28.07 14.11
CA VAL A 134 1.27 27.27 13.14
C VAL A 134 2.77 27.26 13.46
N GLY A 135 3.47 26.24 12.99
CA GLY A 135 4.93 26.10 13.13
C GLY A 135 5.39 24.69 12.86
N SER A 136 6.62 24.53 12.33
CA SER A 136 7.20 23.22 12.01
C SER A 136 6.27 22.32 11.17
N ASN A 137 5.63 22.90 10.13
CA ASN A 137 4.63 22.24 9.28
C ASN A 137 3.37 21.74 10.01
N LYS A 138 3.04 22.28 11.18
CA LYS A 138 1.87 21.86 11.97
C LYS A 138 0.97 23.03 12.33
N ILE A 139 -0.34 22.73 12.44
CA ILE A 139 -1.35 23.60 13.03
C ILE A 139 -1.67 23.01 14.42
N SER A 140 -1.44 23.74 15.51
CA SER A 140 -1.85 23.30 16.86
C SER A 140 -1.81 24.45 17.87
N THR A 141 -2.50 24.26 19.01
CA THR A 141 -2.48 25.21 20.13
C THR A 141 -1.10 25.41 20.76
N CYS A 142 -0.22 24.41 20.62
CA CYS A 142 1.12 24.48 21.16
C CYS A 142 2.06 25.34 20.30
N GLN A 143 1.76 25.53 19.02
CA GLN A 143 2.64 26.27 18.11
C GLN A 143 2.79 27.74 18.48
N HIS A 144 3.86 28.35 17.98
CA HIS A 144 4.30 29.69 18.37
C HIS A 144 3.84 30.78 17.39
N PHE A 145 3.75 30.49 16.09
CA PHE A 145 3.44 31.49 15.08
C PHE A 145 1.92 31.63 14.89
N PRO A 146 1.39 32.84 14.69
CA PRO A 146 -0.03 33.04 14.43
C PRO A 146 -0.44 32.38 13.12
N PHE A 147 -1.70 31.96 12.97
CA PHE A 147 -2.16 31.22 11.79
C PHE A 147 -1.91 31.94 10.45
N ASP A 148 -2.02 33.28 10.45
CA ASP A 148 -1.74 34.14 9.30
C ASP A 148 -0.26 34.19 8.88
N PHE A 149 0.60 33.56 9.67
CA PHE A 149 1.99 33.35 9.33
C PHE A 149 2.16 32.33 8.20
N TYR A 150 1.37 31.25 8.17
CA TYR A 150 1.40 30.30 7.05
C TYR A 150 0.32 30.57 6.01
N TYR A 151 -0.85 31.05 6.44
CA TYR A 151 -2.06 31.06 5.61
C TYR A 151 -2.65 32.46 5.44
N ASP A 152 -3.37 32.66 4.34
CA ASP A 152 -4.03 33.92 3.99
C ASP A 152 -5.44 33.93 4.60
N VAL A 153 -5.57 34.55 5.77
CA VAL A 153 -6.83 34.59 6.54
C VAL A 153 -7.93 35.36 5.81
N ASP A 154 -7.60 36.36 4.99
CA ASP A 154 -8.61 37.12 4.27
C ASP A 154 -9.19 36.31 3.10
N LYS A 155 -8.35 35.62 2.33
CA LYS A 155 -8.84 34.63 1.35
C LYS A 155 -9.62 33.49 2.02
N LEU A 156 -9.21 33.07 3.22
CA LEU A 156 -9.95 32.04 3.96
C LEU A 156 -11.36 32.53 4.33
N LYS A 157 -11.53 33.79 4.72
CA LYS A 157 -12.86 34.39 4.96
C LYS A 157 -13.69 34.48 3.68
N GLU A 158 -13.07 34.79 2.55
CA GLU A 158 -13.74 34.79 1.24
C GLU A 158 -14.23 33.38 0.86
N MET A 159 -13.43 32.36 1.15
CA MET A 159 -13.78 30.95 0.90
C MET A 159 -14.91 30.45 1.81
N PHE A 160 -15.00 30.97 3.04
CA PHE A 160 -15.99 30.54 4.04
C PHE A 160 -16.74 31.74 4.65
N PRO A 161 -17.58 32.45 3.88
CA PRO A 161 -18.24 33.68 4.33
C PRO A 161 -19.24 33.43 5.47
N GLY A 162 -19.76 32.21 5.59
CA GLY A 162 -20.65 31.77 6.67
C GLY A 162 -19.95 31.54 8.02
N VAL A 163 -18.61 31.47 8.03
CA VAL A 163 -17.83 31.20 9.24
C VAL A 163 -17.19 32.47 9.77
N LYS A 164 -17.27 32.67 11.08
CA LYS A 164 -16.49 33.70 11.78
C LYS A 164 -15.22 33.08 12.33
N PHE A 165 -14.12 33.81 12.23
CA PHE A 165 -12.80 33.38 12.66
C PHE A 165 -12.27 34.28 13.77
N ILE A 166 -11.54 33.70 14.71
CA ILE A 166 -10.79 34.42 15.74
C ILE A 166 -9.36 33.88 15.79
N SER A 167 -8.36 34.75 15.96
CA SER A 167 -6.98 34.31 16.17
C SER A 167 -6.84 33.61 17.52
N GLN A 168 -5.92 32.64 17.65
CA GLN A 168 -5.62 32.03 18.95
C GLN A 168 -5.26 33.07 20.02
N LYS A 169 -4.52 34.12 19.65
CA LYS A 169 -4.13 35.22 20.55
C LYS A 169 -5.35 35.98 21.07
N ASP A 170 -6.31 36.29 20.22
CA ASP A 170 -7.51 37.02 20.65
C ASP A 170 -8.50 36.12 21.39
N PHE A 171 -8.57 34.83 21.04
CA PHE A 171 -9.30 33.83 21.82
C PHE A 171 -8.71 33.67 23.23
N GLN A 172 -7.39 33.66 23.36
CA GLN A 172 -6.68 33.64 24.64
C GLN A 172 -7.05 34.89 25.47
N LYS A 173 -6.96 36.09 24.89
CA LYS A 173 -7.39 37.34 25.55
C LYS A 173 -8.87 37.31 25.95
N TRP A 174 -9.74 36.76 25.11
CA TRP A 174 -11.16 36.64 25.42
C TRP A 174 -11.38 35.76 26.67
N SER A 175 -10.78 34.55 26.70
CA SER A 175 -10.90 33.65 27.84
C SER A 175 -10.31 34.25 29.13
N TYR A 176 -9.21 35.01 29.00
CA TYR A 176 -8.55 35.68 30.11
C TYR A 176 -9.42 36.79 30.72
N HIS A 177 -9.91 37.73 29.91
CA HIS A 177 -10.67 38.90 30.39
C HIS A 177 -12.09 38.58 30.87
N ARG A 178 -12.61 37.38 30.57
CA ARG A 178 -13.90 36.95 31.14
C ARG A 178 -13.76 36.72 32.65
N TYR A 179 -14.69 37.26 33.41
CA TYR A 179 -14.81 36.96 34.82
C TYR A 179 -15.32 35.53 35.01
N ASP A 180 -16.48 35.19 34.42
CA ASP A 180 -16.97 33.82 34.42
C ASP A 180 -16.29 33.03 33.29
N LYS A 181 -15.42 32.09 33.68
CA LYS A 181 -14.66 31.29 32.73
C LYS A 181 -15.61 30.43 31.88
N PRO A 182 -15.38 30.34 30.57
CA PRO A 182 -16.29 29.69 29.64
C PRO A 182 -16.43 28.20 29.93
N SER A 183 -17.65 27.68 29.77
CA SER A 183 -17.92 26.24 29.80
C SER A 183 -17.26 25.54 28.62
N THR A 184 -16.82 24.31 28.84
CA THR A 184 -16.05 23.53 27.86
C THR A 184 -16.65 22.15 27.71
N SER A 185 -16.66 21.62 26.48
CA SER A 185 -16.90 20.22 26.16
C SER A 185 -15.71 19.66 25.38
N HIS A 186 -15.51 18.35 25.42
CA HIS A 186 -14.42 17.69 24.73
C HIS A 186 -14.90 16.52 23.88
N TYR A 187 -14.44 16.50 22.63
CA TYR A 187 -14.74 15.46 21.66
C TYR A 187 -13.47 14.90 21.02
N TYR A 188 -13.37 13.58 20.97
CA TYR A 188 -12.31 12.88 20.25
C TYR A 188 -12.89 11.91 19.23
N LEU A 189 -12.65 12.17 17.94
CA LEU A 189 -13.09 11.27 16.88
C LEU A 189 -12.02 10.22 16.61
N ILE A 190 -12.42 8.96 16.64
CA ILE A 190 -11.57 7.81 16.34
C ILE A 190 -12.12 6.98 15.19
N ASN A 191 -11.22 6.30 14.49
CA ASN A 191 -11.60 5.34 13.45
C ASN A 191 -12.10 4.01 14.07
N GLY A 192 -13.23 3.48 13.60
CA GLY A 192 -13.55 2.04 13.67
C GLY A 192 -15.03 1.71 13.90
N GLY A 193 -15.37 0.42 13.90
CA GLY A 193 -16.72 -0.08 14.18
C GLY A 193 -17.63 -0.22 12.96
N GLU A 194 -18.70 -1.02 13.09
CA GLU A 194 -19.68 -1.23 12.01
C GLU A 194 -20.54 0.01 11.76
N GLN A 195 -20.86 0.78 12.81
CA GLN A 195 -21.71 1.97 12.79
C GLN A 195 -21.10 3.13 13.58
N ASN A 196 -21.50 4.36 13.21
CA ASN A 196 -21.15 5.57 13.97
C ASN A 196 -21.74 5.49 15.38
N SER A 197 -20.95 5.81 16.41
CA SER A 197 -21.37 5.75 17.81
C SER A 197 -20.66 6.80 18.66
N ILE A 198 -21.29 7.16 19.77
CA ILE A 198 -20.77 8.10 20.77
C ILE A 198 -20.70 7.39 22.12
N MET A 199 -19.61 7.61 22.85
CA MET A 199 -19.41 7.03 24.17
C MET A 199 -18.75 8.05 25.10
N PRO A 200 -19.27 8.24 26.34
CA PRO A 200 -18.60 9.07 27.32
C PRO A 200 -17.30 8.41 27.76
N VAL A 201 -16.27 9.21 28.00
CA VAL A 201 -14.97 8.75 28.48
C VAL A 201 -14.58 9.47 29.77
N THR A 202 -13.71 8.83 30.55
CA THR A 202 -13.19 9.43 31.79
C THR A 202 -12.45 10.73 31.50
N SER A 203 -12.60 11.73 32.37
CA SER A 203 -11.84 12.99 32.26
C SER A 203 -10.33 12.73 32.21
N TYR A 204 -9.65 13.42 31.31
CA TYR A 204 -8.19 13.53 31.25
C TYR A 204 -7.77 14.99 31.06
N SER A 205 -8.49 15.89 31.75
CA SER A 205 -8.33 17.35 31.65
C SER A 205 -6.90 17.82 31.92
N ASP A 206 -6.21 17.26 32.91
CA ASP A 206 -4.81 17.56 33.25
C ASP A 206 -3.85 17.27 32.09
N THR A 207 -4.02 16.12 31.45
CA THR A 207 -3.24 15.71 30.28
C THR A 207 -3.50 16.65 29.12
N LEU A 208 -4.76 17.07 28.90
CA LEU A 208 -5.07 18.03 27.86
C LEU A 208 -4.43 19.40 28.10
N ARG A 209 -4.52 19.92 29.35
CA ARG A 209 -3.93 21.21 29.72
C ARG A 209 -2.43 21.23 29.46
N LYS A 210 -1.70 20.20 29.90
CA LYS A 210 -0.23 20.15 29.78
C LYS A 210 0.26 19.75 28.39
N LYS A 211 -0.26 18.64 27.83
CA LYS A 211 0.27 18.05 26.59
C LYS A 211 -0.10 18.85 25.34
N TRP A 212 -1.28 19.49 25.35
CA TRP A 212 -1.81 20.23 24.21
C TRP A 212 -1.91 21.73 24.47
N CYS A 213 -1.16 22.23 25.45
CA CYS A 213 -1.02 23.66 25.75
C CYS A 213 -2.37 24.37 25.91
N LEU A 214 -3.37 23.68 26.45
CA LEU A 214 -4.69 24.26 26.70
C LEU A 214 -4.73 25.10 27.98
N ASP A 215 -3.68 24.99 28.81
CA ASP A 215 -3.41 25.86 29.96
C ASP A 215 -3.21 27.34 29.57
N LYS A 216 -2.80 27.61 28.31
CA LYS A 216 -2.77 28.96 27.73
C LYS A 216 -4.14 29.64 27.74
N PHE A 217 -5.23 28.87 27.77
CA PHE A 217 -6.60 29.37 27.74
C PHE A 217 -7.26 29.22 29.11
N GLN A 218 -7.94 30.27 29.58
CA GLN A 218 -8.61 30.26 30.89
C GLN A 218 -10.01 29.66 30.75
N LEU A 219 -10.10 28.32 30.67
CA LEU A 219 -11.32 27.55 30.41
C LEU A 219 -11.78 26.76 31.63
N LYS A 220 -13.08 26.44 31.73
CA LYS A 220 -13.60 25.43 32.69
C LYS A 220 -13.31 24.01 32.18
N LEU A 221 -12.02 23.67 32.09
CA LEU A 221 -11.49 22.37 31.69
C LEU A 221 -10.98 21.60 32.92
N ASN A 222 -11.84 20.77 33.51
CA ASN A 222 -11.57 20.01 34.74
C ASN A 222 -12.38 18.68 34.74
N ASP A 223 -12.43 17.97 35.87
CA ASP A 223 -13.09 16.67 35.95
C ASP A 223 -14.62 16.68 35.80
N LYS A 224 -15.24 17.87 35.79
CA LYS A 224 -16.66 18.06 35.50
C LYS A 224 -16.92 18.39 34.03
N THR A 225 -15.89 18.55 33.20
CA THR A 225 -16.02 18.74 31.76
C THR A 225 -16.57 17.46 31.13
N PRO A 226 -17.57 17.51 30.23
CA PRO A 226 -18.00 16.34 29.48
C PRO A 226 -16.94 15.95 28.46
N PHE A 227 -16.55 14.67 28.48
CA PHE A 227 -15.62 14.08 27.51
C PHE A 227 -16.34 12.96 26.76
N GLU A 228 -16.38 13.10 25.44
CA GLU A 228 -17.06 12.18 24.55
C GLU A 228 -16.08 11.68 23.48
N GLN A 229 -16.15 10.39 23.20
CA GLN A 229 -15.42 9.75 22.11
C GLN A 229 -16.41 9.37 21.01
N LEU A 230 -16.21 9.92 19.82
CA LEU A 230 -17.01 9.63 18.64
C LEU A 230 -16.28 8.58 17.82
N ARG A 231 -16.80 7.36 17.84
CA ARG A 231 -16.34 6.30 16.96
C ARG A 231 -17.10 6.42 15.65
N VAL A 232 -16.37 6.77 14.60
CA VAL A 232 -16.93 6.95 13.27
C VAL A 232 -16.59 5.69 12.44
N SER A 233 -17.53 5.20 11.64
CA SER A 233 -17.43 3.95 10.86
C SER A 233 -16.69 4.14 9.53
N TRP A 234 -15.85 3.19 9.15
CA TRP A 234 -15.18 3.17 7.83
C TRP A 234 -16.16 3.23 6.65
N ASN A 235 -17.37 2.68 6.82
CA ASN A 235 -18.40 2.61 5.79
C ASN A 235 -18.97 4.01 5.49
N THR A 236 -18.82 4.97 6.41
CA THR A 236 -19.43 6.30 6.33
C THR A 236 -18.47 7.39 5.84
N TRP A 237 -17.17 7.14 5.66
CA TRP A 237 -16.30 8.11 4.96
C TRP A 237 -15.56 7.56 3.74
N GLU A 238 -15.65 6.24 3.45
CA GLU A 238 -15.07 5.65 2.22
C GLU A 238 -16.06 5.57 1.06
N LEU A 239 -17.37 5.65 1.33
CA LEU A 239 -18.44 5.62 0.34
C LEU A 239 -19.03 7.03 0.12
N GLU A 240 -19.35 7.36 -1.14
CA GLU A 240 -19.85 8.68 -1.58
C GLU A 240 -21.16 9.08 -0.86
N ASP A 241 -22.04 8.10 -0.59
CA ASP A 241 -23.29 8.24 0.18
C ASP A 241 -23.09 8.21 1.70
N GLY A 242 -21.97 7.67 2.17
CA GLY A 242 -21.62 7.59 3.59
C GLY A 242 -21.33 8.97 4.20
N ARG A 243 -20.74 9.89 3.43
CA ARG A 243 -20.26 11.18 3.94
C ARG A 243 -21.36 12.10 4.44
N GLU A 244 -22.51 12.10 3.77
CA GLU A 244 -23.69 12.84 4.22
C GLU A 244 -24.20 12.30 5.57
N VAL A 245 -24.25 10.97 5.70
CA VAL A 245 -24.60 10.28 6.95
C VAL A 245 -23.60 10.60 8.07
N LEU A 246 -22.31 10.66 7.74
CA LEU A 246 -21.28 11.05 8.69
C LEU A 246 -21.41 12.52 9.09
N GLN A 247 -21.67 13.42 8.14
CA GLN A 247 -21.89 14.83 8.41
C GLN A 247 -23.07 15.03 9.36
N GLU A 248 -24.20 14.39 9.06
CA GLU A 248 -25.39 14.43 9.91
C GLU A 248 -25.10 13.88 11.31
N PHE A 249 -24.41 12.74 11.40
CA PHE A 249 -23.99 12.16 12.67
C PHE A 249 -23.11 13.12 13.48
N LEU A 250 -22.09 13.73 12.86
CA LEU A 250 -21.18 14.65 13.52
C LEU A 250 -21.92 15.91 13.98
N VAL A 251 -22.77 16.51 13.13
CA VAL A 251 -23.54 17.70 13.50
C VAL A 251 -24.49 17.39 14.66
N ASN A 252 -25.22 16.28 14.61
CA ASN A 252 -26.14 15.88 15.67
C ASN A 252 -25.41 15.56 16.98
N SER A 253 -24.24 14.92 16.91
CA SER A 253 -23.46 14.51 18.10
C SER A 253 -22.69 15.67 18.74
N LEU A 254 -22.33 16.70 17.97
CA LEU A 254 -21.55 17.85 18.42
C LEU A 254 -22.41 19.09 18.76
N GLN A 255 -23.73 18.98 18.64
CA GLN A 255 -24.68 20.02 19.07
C GLN A 255 -24.74 20.09 20.61
N ASP A 256 -23.77 20.76 21.21
CA ASP A 256 -23.77 21.08 22.65
C ASP A 256 -24.00 22.59 22.94
N ASN A 257 -24.27 22.90 24.21
CA ASN A 257 -24.47 24.27 24.70
C ASN A 257 -23.23 24.92 25.35
N SER A 258 -22.07 24.26 25.31
CA SER A 258 -20.82 24.80 25.82
C SER A 258 -20.35 26.01 25.02
N LYS A 259 -19.70 26.95 25.71
CA LYS A 259 -19.08 28.13 25.09
C LYS A 259 -17.86 27.75 24.24
N VAL A 260 -17.17 26.66 24.59
CA VAL A 260 -15.98 26.17 23.87
C VAL A 260 -16.07 24.67 23.66
N LEU A 261 -16.18 24.26 22.40
CA LEU A 261 -16.11 22.87 21.98
C LEU A 261 -14.67 22.54 21.59
N LEU A 262 -14.00 21.69 22.38
CA LEU A 262 -12.67 21.16 22.08
C LEU A 262 -12.81 19.91 21.22
N ILE A 263 -12.11 19.84 20.08
CA ILE A 263 -12.18 18.69 19.18
C ILE A 263 -10.82 18.30 18.62
N ARG A 264 -10.60 16.99 18.43
CA ARG A 264 -9.50 16.44 17.62
C ARG A 264 -9.94 15.15 16.93
N HIS A 265 -9.20 14.75 15.89
CA HIS A 265 -9.30 13.42 15.29
C HIS A 265 -7.95 12.97 14.74
N ASP A 266 -7.72 11.66 14.64
CA ASP A 266 -6.48 11.11 14.05
C ASP A 266 -6.72 10.44 12.68
N ILE A 267 -7.90 10.65 12.10
CA ILE A 267 -8.31 10.12 10.80
C ILE A 267 -7.59 10.88 9.68
N ARG A 268 -6.84 10.14 8.84
CA ARG A 268 -5.99 10.65 7.76
C ARG A 268 -6.67 10.62 6.38
N GLN A 269 -7.97 10.88 6.37
CA GLN A 269 -8.81 10.97 5.18
C GLN A 269 -9.76 12.16 5.35
N PRO A 270 -10.15 12.85 4.26
CA PRO A 270 -11.21 13.85 4.33
C PRO A 270 -12.46 13.23 4.94
N LEU A 271 -13.03 13.83 5.99
CA LEU A 271 -14.22 13.28 6.65
C LEU A 271 -15.51 13.71 5.94
N LEU A 272 -15.62 14.99 5.59
CA LEU A 272 -16.90 15.56 5.16
C LEU A 272 -17.06 15.70 3.65
N LEU A 273 -15.98 15.88 2.88
CA LEU A 273 -16.06 16.23 1.45
C LEU A 273 -14.91 15.61 0.64
N ASP A 274 -15.20 15.27 -0.62
CA ASP A 274 -14.25 14.61 -1.52
C ASP A 274 -13.14 15.53 -2.05
N GLU A 275 -13.44 16.82 -2.26
CA GLU A 275 -12.44 17.80 -2.70
C GLU A 275 -12.66 19.18 -2.07
N PHE A 276 -11.57 19.83 -1.66
CA PHE A 276 -11.53 21.25 -1.30
C PHE A 276 -10.33 21.96 -1.92
N PRO A 277 -10.42 23.28 -2.14
CA PRO A 277 -9.24 24.07 -2.44
C PRO A 277 -8.29 24.00 -1.24
N PRO A 278 -6.97 23.85 -1.45
CA PRO A 278 -6.01 23.87 -0.36
C PRO A 278 -6.10 25.18 0.42
N LEU A 279 -5.76 25.16 1.72
CA LEU A 279 -5.65 26.41 2.49
C LEU A 279 -4.75 27.40 1.75
N PRO A 280 -5.21 28.64 1.52
CA PRO A 280 -4.44 29.62 0.76
C PRO A 280 -3.22 30.03 1.58
N TYR A 281 -2.01 29.93 1.00
CA TYR A 281 -0.79 30.37 1.68
C TYR A 281 -0.71 31.90 1.80
N ALA A 282 -0.09 32.37 2.88
CA ALA A 282 0.11 33.79 3.17
C ALA A 282 0.87 34.51 2.05
N LYS A 283 0.60 35.81 1.89
CA LYS A 283 1.17 36.62 0.79
C LYS A 283 2.69 36.56 0.74
N HIS A 284 3.37 36.66 1.87
CA HIS A 284 4.84 36.65 1.91
C HIS A 284 5.45 35.32 1.46
N ILE A 285 4.77 34.18 1.71
CA ILE A 285 5.19 32.86 1.20
C ILE A 285 4.98 32.80 -0.30
N ARG A 286 3.80 33.21 -0.81
CA ARG A 286 3.52 33.22 -2.25
C ARG A 286 4.47 34.15 -3.02
N ASP A 287 4.70 35.35 -2.52
CA ASP A 287 5.62 36.30 -3.14
C ASP A 287 7.06 35.73 -3.18
N SER A 288 7.45 35.02 -2.12
CA SER A 288 8.77 34.37 -2.04
C SER A 288 8.89 33.19 -3.01
N SER A 289 7.88 32.33 -3.11
CA SER A 289 7.88 31.24 -4.10
C SER A 289 7.86 31.78 -5.52
N SER A 290 7.05 32.81 -5.82
CA SER A 290 7.02 33.45 -7.13
C SER A 290 8.36 34.07 -7.51
N LYS A 291 9.12 34.65 -6.56
CA LYS A 291 10.48 35.12 -6.82
C LYS A 291 11.41 33.99 -7.27
N ILE A 292 11.37 32.84 -6.57
CA ILE A 292 12.15 31.65 -6.95
C ILE A 292 11.76 31.20 -8.36
N ILE A 293 10.46 30.96 -8.58
CA ILE A 293 9.92 30.46 -9.85
C ILE A 293 10.30 31.38 -11.01
N ASN A 294 10.09 32.70 -10.86
CA ASN A 294 10.39 33.66 -11.91
C ASN A 294 11.89 33.81 -12.19
N SER A 295 12.75 33.53 -11.20
CA SER A 295 14.21 33.56 -11.39
C SER A 295 14.76 32.32 -12.11
N LEU A 296 13.99 31.23 -12.15
CA LEU A 296 14.45 29.94 -12.69
C LEU A 296 13.82 29.57 -14.03
N LYS A 297 12.61 30.06 -14.36
CA LYS A 297 11.90 29.62 -15.58
C LYS A 297 12.71 29.80 -16.88
N PRO A 298 12.78 28.78 -17.77
CA PRO A 298 12.29 27.41 -17.56
C PRO A 298 13.23 26.59 -16.67
N TYR A 299 12.70 25.69 -15.84
CA TYR A 299 13.51 24.89 -14.91
C TYR A 299 12.96 23.49 -14.60
N ILE A 300 13.89 22.62 -14.20
CA ILE A 300 13.63 21.28 -13.66
C ILE A 300 13.63 21.39 -12.13
N ALA A 301 12.55 20.97 -11.47
CA ALA A 301 12.53 20.81 -10.02
C ALA A 301 12.72 19.34 -9.63
N ILE A 302 13.69 19.10 -8.76
CA ILE A 302 13.99 17.80 -8.17
C ILE A 302 13.51 17.81 -6.73
N GLN A 303 12.76 16.80 -6.31
CA GLN A 303 12.44 16.57 -4.90
C GLN A 303 13.04 15.24 -4.43
N TRP A 304 13.97 15.30 -3.47
CA TRP A 304 14.56 14.11 -2.85
C TRP A 304 14.62 14.22 -1.32
N ASP A 305 13.65 13.58 -0.66
CA ASP A 305 13.60 13.36 0.79
C ASP A 305 14.46 12.13 1.11
N ILE A 306 15.54 12.32 1.89
CA ILE A 306 16.55 11.30 2.12
C ILE A 306 16.61 10.78 3.56
N GLN A 307 15.99 11.46 4.53
CA GLN A 307 16.16 11.15 5.96
C GLN A 307 15.75 9.71 6.33
N HIS A 308 14.82 9.11 5.58
CA HIS A 308 14.26 7.78 5.86
C HIS A 308 14.81 6.68 4.93
N ILE A 309 15.78 7.01 4.07
CA ILE A 309 16.36 6.05 3.12
C ILE A 309 17.41 5.20 3.83
N ALA A 310 17.45 3.91 3.51
CA ALA A 310 18.45 3.02 4.06
C ALA A 310 19.86 3.44 3.61
N GLN A 311 20.81 3.52 4.55
CA GLN A 311 22.14 4.09 4.30
C GLN A 311 22.92 3.41 3.17
N TYR A 312 22.69 2.11 2.95
CA TYR A 312 23.34 1.34 1.89
C TYR A 312 22.82 1.69 0.49
N ALA A 313 21.59 2.21 0.38
CA ALA A 313 20.94 2.54 -0.88
C ALA A 313 21.40 3.90 -1.44
N LEU A 314 21.76 4.83 -0.55
CA LEU A 314 22.03 6.24 -0.88
C LEU A 314 23.01 6.46 -2.06
N PRO A 315 24.14 5.73 -2.20
CA PRO A 315 25.04 5.93 -3.34
C PRO A 315 24.41 5.54 -4.69
N GLU A 316 23.73 4.40 -4.73
CA GLU A 316 23.04 3.92 -5.93
C GLU A 316 21.90 4.89 -6.31
N CYS A 317 21.14 5.33 -5.31
CA CYS A 317 20.04 6.28 -5.50
C CYS A 317 20.51 7.62 -6.04
N ALA A 318 21.63 8.15 -5.52
CA ALA A 318 22.24 9.38 -6.02
C ALA A 318 22.66 9.22 -7.49
N HIS A 319 23.29 8.09 -7.84
CA HIS A 319 23.73 7.82 -9.22
C HIS A 319 22.54 7.72 -10.19
N ASN A 320 21.48 7.02 -9.80
CA ASN A 320 20.27 6.88 -10.60
C ASN A 320 19.56 8.22 -10.79
N LEU A 321 19.49 9.05 -9.73
CA LEU A 321 18.96 10.40 -9.82
C LEU A 321 19.77 11.25 -10.81
N LEU A 322 21.10 11.24 -10.72
CA LEU A 322 21.97 11.98 -11.64
C LEU A 322 21.78 11.54 -13.09
N THR A 323 21.66 10.24 -13.33
CA THR A 323 21.39 9.68 -14.67
C THR A 323 20.06 10.20 -15.22
N GLN A 324 19.02 10.20 -14.39
CA GLN A 324 17.70 10.70 -14.76
C GLN A 324 17.72 12.21 -15.03
N VAL A 325 18.43 12.99 -14.20
CA VAL A 325 18.58 14.44 -14.39
C VAL A 325 19.32 14.73 -15.69
N GLN A 326 20.45 14.10 -15.93
CA GLN A 326 21.23 14.27 -17.16
C GLN A 326 20.37 14.00 -18.40
N LYS A 327 19.68 12.85 -18.41
CA LYS A 327 18.74 12.51 -19.48
C LYS A 327 17.64 13.56 -19.67
N THR A 328 17.12 14.12 -18.58
CA THR A 328 16.08 15.15 -18.63
C THR A 328 16.62 16.46 -19.20
N VAL A 329 17.82 16.87 -18.81
CA VAL A 329 18.52 18.05 -19.36
C VAL A 329 18.76 17.85 -20.85
N ASP A 330 19.30 16.69 -21.26
CA ASP A 330 19.62 16.38 -22.65
C ASP A 330 18.36 16.43 -23.55
N ILE A 331 17.23 15.94 -23.06
CA ILE A 331 15.97 15.90 -23.81
C ILE A 331 15.29 17.27 -23.85
N SER A 332 15.24 17.98 -22.72
CA SER A 332 14.47 19.23 -22.60
C SER A 332 15.24 20.48 -22.97
N SER A 333 16.58 20.40 -23.01
CA SER A 333 17.48 21.56 -23.08
C SER A 333 17.29 22.57 -21.93
N ILE A 334 16.67 22.15 -20.81
CA ILE A 334 16.50 22.99 -19.62
C ILE A 334 17.67 22.72 -18.66
N GLU A 335 18.50 23.75 -18.44
CA GLU A 335 19.68 23.64 -17.57
C GLU A 335 19.44 24.13 -16.13
N ASN A 336 18.42 24.98 -15.92
CA ASN A 336 18.11 25.46 -14.57
C ASN A 336 17.53 24.32 -13.73
N VAL A 337 18.20 23.98 -12.64
CA VAL A 337 17.76 22.93 -11.71
C VAL A 337 17.45 23.54 -10.35
N TYR A 338 16.25 23.28 -9.82
CA TYR A 338 15.89 23.52 -8.43
C TYR A 338 15.94 22.21 -7.64
N PHE A 339 16.58 22.20 -6.48
CA PHE A 339 16.72 20.99 -5.67
C PHE A 339 16.08 21.16 -4.30
N ALA A 340 14.98 20.45 -4.08
CA ALA A 340 14.27 20.37 -2.81
C ALA A 340 14.65 19.08 -2.08
N SER A 341 15.09 19.20 -0.83
CA SER A 341 15.46 18.07 0.00
C SER A 341 15.23 18.37 1.48
N ASP A 342 14.92 17.32 2.24
CA ASP A 342 14.93 17.38 3.69
C ASP A 342 16.35 17.41 4.27
N TYR A 343 17.41 17.23 3.47
CA TYR A 343 18.81 17.42 3.86
C TYR A 343 19.18 18.91 3.97
N PRO A 344 20.04 19.33 4.92
CA PRO A 344 20.34 20.74 5.13
C PRO A 344 21.40 21.25 4.14
N LEU A 345 21.03 21.35 2.86
CA LEU A 345 21.92 21.67 1.74
C LEU A 345 22.71 22.98 1.93
N ARG A 346 22.16 23.95 2.68
CA ARG A 346 22.85 25.19 3.03
C ARG A 346 24.17 24.97 3.77
N TYR A 347 24.24 23.93 4.60
CA TYR A 347 25.43 23.61 5.40
C TYR A 347 26.30 22.53 4.74
N LEU A 348 25.99 22.08 3.51
CA LEU A 348 26.71 20.97 2.89
C LEU A 348 28.23 21.19 2.84
N ASN A 349 28.67 22.37 2.39
CA ASN A 349 30.10 22.70 2.30
C ASN A 349 30.77 22.75 3.69
N GLU A 350 30.08 23.30 4.69
CA GLU A 350 30.57 23.32 6.07
C GLU A 350 30.70 21.89 6.62
N ILE A 351 29.67 21.05 6.43
CA ILE A 351 29.64 19.66 6.85
C ILE A 351 30.77 18.84 6.19
N VAL A 352 30.97 19.01 4.88
CA VAL A 352 32.04 18.31 4.13
C VAL A 352 33.43 18.76 4.61
N SER A 353 33.62 20.06 4.88
CA SER A 353 34.92 20.61 5.28
C SER A 353 35.40 20.16 6.67
N LEU A 354 34.47 19.76 7.55
CA LEU A 354 34.78 19.48 8.95
C LEU A 354 35.33 18.06 9.20
N ASN A 355 35.27 17.14 8.22
CA ASN A 355 35.75 15.75 8.35
C ASN A 355 35.31 15.03 9.65
N SER A 356 34.24 15.51 10.32
CA SER A 356 33.89 15.05 11.66
C SER A 356 32.97 13.85 11.59
N SER A 357 33.35 12.77 12.27
CA SER A 357 32.50 11.61 12.54
C SER A 357 31.40 11.88 13.57
N GLU A 358 31.28 13.11 14.08
CA GLU A 358 30.22 13.55 14.97
C GLU A 358 29.36 14.67 14.36
N PRO A 359 28.03 14.68 14.63
CA PRO A 359 27.10 15.63 14.06
C PRO A 359 27.31 17.04 14.62
N PHE A 360 27.56 18.02 13.73
CA PHE A 360 27.93 19.39 14.07
C PHE A 360 26.78 20.30 14.54
N PHE A 361 25.60 19.77 14.88
CA PHE A 361 24.47 20.61 15.29
C PHE A 361 23.75 20.07 16.52
N GLN A 362 23.40 20.97 17.44
CA GLN A 362 22.37 20.70 18.44
C GLN A 362 21.17 20.07 17.71
N PRO A 363 20.79 18.83 18.03
CA PRO A 363 19.82 18.11 17.23
C PRO A 363 18.45 18.75 17.44
N SER A 364 18.04 19.62 16.50
CA SER A 364 16.61 19.72 16.21
C SER A 364 16.13 18.30 15.94
N SER A 365 14.93 17.94 16.39
CA SER A 365 14.44 16.56 16.33
C SER A 365 14.45 15.92 14.93
N ILE A 366 14.62 16.75 13.89
CA ILE A 366 14.63 16.41 12.47
C ILE A 366 15.99 15.81 12.04
N TRP A 367 17.10 16.26 12.61
CA TRP A 367 18.45 15.94 12.10
C TRP A 367 19.11 14.71 12.72
N ARG A 368 18.40 13.96 13.58
CA ARG A 368 18.96 12.80 14.32
C ARG A 368 19.31 11.59 13.43
N HIS A 369 18.87 11.59 12.18
CA HIS A 369 18.98 10.44 11.27
C HIS A 369 19.96 10.64 10.10
N ILE A 370 20.63 11.79 10.01
CA ILE A 370 21.63 12.04 8.96
C ILE A 370 22.94 11.34 9.29
N SER A 371 23.40 10.47 8.38
CA SER A 371 24.68 9.76 8.48
C SER A 371 25.69 10.26 7.44
N VAL A 372 26.96 9.83 7.58
CA VAL A 372 28.03 10.11 6.59
C VAL A 372 27.61 9.69 5.18
N SER A 373 26.84 8.61 5.02
CA SER A 373 26.34 8.17 3.71
C SER A 373 25.38 9.16 3.06
N HIS A 374 24.57 9.87 3.86
CA HIS A 374 23.68 10.93 3.38
C HIS A 374 24.48 12.12 2.86
N THR A 375 25.49 12.54 3.64
CA THR A 375 26.42 13.60 3.24
C THR A 375 27.15 13.25 1.95
N LYS A 376 27.68 12.03 1.82
CA LYS A 376 28.36 11.57 0.60
C LYS A 376 27.46 11.55 -0.62
N ALA A 377 26.20 11.13 -0.46
CA ALA A 377 25.23 11.18 -1.55
C ALA A 377 24.95 12.61 -2.01
N MET A 378 24.76 13.54 -1.07
CA MET A 378 24.51 14.95 -1.40
C MET A 378 25.75 15.66 -1.95
N GLU A 379 26.93 15.32 -1.46
CA GLU A 379 28.20 15.76 -2.02
C GLU A 379 28.32 15.30 -3.48
N MET A 380 28.05 14.02 -3.77
CA MET A 380 28.05 13.49 -5.14
C MET A 380 27.10 14.25 -6.06
N ILE A 381 25.88 14.58 -5.61
CA ILE A 381 24.94 15.40 -6.39
C ILE A 381 25.53 16.79 -6.64
N ALA A 382 25.97 17.48 -5.59
CA ALA A 382 26.46 18.85 -5.65
C ALA A 382 27.75 19.02 -6.46
N THR A 383 28.59 17.99 -6.53
CA THR A 383 29.79 18.01 -7.37
C THR A 383 29.50 17.68 -8.84
N THR A 384 28.35 17.07 -9.14
CA THR A 384 28.03 16.57 -10.49
C THR A 384 27.14 17.54 -11.27
N ILE A 385 26.11 18.11 -10.63
CA ILE A 385 25.16 19.01 -11.30
C ILE A 385 25.06 20.35 -10.56
N PRO A 386 25.01 21.49 -11.29
CA PRO A 386 24.67 22.76 -10.68
C PRO A 386 23.18 22.75 -10.32
N PHE A 387 22.84 23.16 -9.11
CA PHE A 387 21.45 23.34 -8.69
C PHE A 387 21.29 24.58 -7.81
N GLN A 388 20.06 25.10 -7.80
CA GLN A 388 19.61 26.18 -6.94
C GLN A 388 18.69 25.65 -5.85
N THR A 389 18.66 26.34 -4.72
CA THR A 389 17.75 26.10 -3.59
C THR A 389 17.15 27.44 -3.17
N ALA A 390 16.12 27.44 -2.32
CA ALA A 390 15.60 28.68 -1.73
C ALA A 390 16.70 29.51 -1.02
N ASP A 391 17.70 28.85 -0.42
CA ASP A 391 18.82 29.51 0.23
C ASP A 391 19.79 30.16 -0.76
N SER A 392 20.20 29.43 -1.81
CA SER A 392 21.18 29.94 -2.78
C SER A 392 20.65 31.13 -3.58
N LEU A 393 19.33 31.19 -3.79
CA LEU A 393 18.64 32.32 -4.42
C LEU A 393 18.41 33.50 -3.46
N GLY A 394 18.86 33.41 -2.20
CA GLY A 394 18.78 34.50 -1.23
C GLY A 394 17.37 34.81 -0.73
N VAL A 395 16.36 34.04 -1.13
CA VAL A 395 14.96 34.26 -0.73
C VAL A 395 14.78 34.06 0.76
N MET A 396 15.52 33.11 1.34
CA MET A 396 15.52 32.85 2.78
C MET A 396 16.10 34.01 3.60
N LYS A 397 17.02 34.81 3.05
CA LYS A 397 17.58 36.00 3.73
C LYS A 397 16.54 37.08 3.97
N HIS A 398 15.63 37.29 3.01
CA HIS A 398 14.53 38.25 3.13
C HIS A 398 13.49 37.86 4.18
N LEU A 399 13.42 36.57 4.51
CA LEU A 399 12.59 36.03 5.57
C LEU A 399 13.37 35.98 6.91
N GLN A 400 14.70 36.18 6.91
CA GLN A 400 15.60 35.89 8.03
C GLN A 400 15.49 36.85 9.22
N ASP A 401 15.17 38.11 8.96
CA ASP A 401 15.03 39.14 10.00
C ASP A 401 13.81 38.92 10.92
N ALA A 402 12.87 38.04 10.54
CA ALA A 402 11.67 37.74 11.31
C ALA A 402 11.61 36.32 11.91
N LEU A 403 12.40 35.33 11.45
CA LEU A 403 12.06 33.89 11.64
C LEU A 403 13.17 32.97 12.15
N LYS A 404 14.15 33.48 12.92
CA LYS A 404 15.30 32.70 13.39
C LYS A 404 14.94 31.30 13.93
N ASP A 405 13.85 31.20 14.69
CA ASP A 405 13.39 29.94 15.32
C ASP A 405 12.60 29.00 14.37
N GLU A 406 12.06 29.51 13.26
CA GLU A 406 11.33 28.69 12.27
C GLU A 406 12.23 28.15 11.17
N PHE A 407 13.33 28.86 10.87
CA PHE A 407 14.32 28.40 9.90
C PHE A 407 15.00 27.10 10.32
N GLU A 408 15.23 26.91 11.63
CA GLU A 408 15.87 25.70 12.16
C GLU A 408 14.94 24.47 12.11
N ASN A 409 13.63 24.68 11.95
CA ASN A 409 12.58 23.65 12.01
C ASN A 409 11.89 23.36 10.66
N SER A 410 12.48 23.80 9.54
CA SER A 410 12.13 23.48 8.14
C SER A 410 10.69 23.80 7.66
N GLY A 411 9.86 24.46 8.45
CA GLY A 411 8.43 24.66 8.16
C GLY A 411 8.15 25.46 6.88
N VAL A 412 8.46 26.76 6.91
CA VAL A 412 8.26 27.66 5.74
C VAL A 412 9.04 27.18 4.51
N ARG A 413 10.24 26.61 4.72
CA ARG A 413 11.07 26.06 3.64
C ARG A 413 10.32 24.96 2.88
N ASN A 414 9.76 23.98 3.59
CA ASN A 414 9.06 22.87 2.96
C ASN A 414 7.84 23.36 2.17
N ILE A 415 7.15 24.40 2.64
CA ILE A 415 6.06 25.05 1.91
C ILE A 415 6.57 25.70 0.62
N LEU A 416 7.68 26.44 0.69
CA LEU A 416 8.28 27.09 -0.48
C LEU A 416 8.77 26.07 -1.52
N ASP A 417 9.57 25.09 -1.09
CA ASP A 417 10.10 24.02 -1.96
C ASP A 417 8.98 23.32 -2.70
N LYS A 418 7.91 22.97 -1.99
CA LYS A 418 6.71 22.38 -2.57
C LYS A 418 6.04 23.29 -3.62
N LEU A 419 5.83 24.58 -3.32
CA LEU A 419 5.21 25.51 -4.27
C LEU A 419 6.06 25.66 -5.55
N VAL A 420 7.38 25.70 -5.40
CA VAL A 420 8.33 25.71 -6.52
C VAL A 420 8.21 24.41 -7.32
N CYS A 421 8.25 23.24 -6.68
CA CYS A 421 8.06 21.96 -7.37
C CYS A 421 6.72 21.84 -8.12
N ILE A 422 5.63 22.41 -7.58
CA ILE A 422 4.32 22.42 -8.24
C ILE A 422 4.32 23.26 -9.52
N GLU A 423 5.07 24.35 -9.58
CA GLU A 423 5.08 25.26 -10.74
C GLU A 423 6.26 25.05 -11.71
N ALA A 424 7.09 24.04 -11.49
CA ALA A 424 8.22 23.72 -12.36
C ALA A 424 7.80 23.29 -13.76
N ASP A 425 8.61 23.57 -14.78
CA ASP A 425 8.36 23.15 -16.16
C ASP A 425 8.48 21.62 -16.27
N ILE A 426 9.50 21.05 -15.62
CA ILE A 426 9.66 19.61 -15.43
C ILE A 426 9.85 19.31 -13.96
N TYR A 427 9.18 18.26 -13.47
CA TYR A 427 9.30 17.81 -12.08
C TYR A 427 9.84 16.37 -12.05
N ILE A 428 10.96 16.19 -11.34
CA ILE A 428 11.56 14.89 -11.04
C ILE A 428 11.27 14.60 -9.57
N GLY A 429 10.29 13.72 -9.34
CA GLY A 429 9.97 13.25 -8.00
C GLY A 429 10.90 12.13 -7.53
N LEU A 430 10.59 11.64 -6.33
CA LEU A 430 11.31 10.56 -5.66
C LEU A 430 11.51 9.29 -6.55
N PRO A 431 12.70 8.66 -6.54
CA PRO A 431 12.94 7.42 -7.28
C PRO A 431 12.09 6.28 -6.72
N ARG A 432 11.52 5.41 -7.56
CA ARG A 432 10.82 4.19 -7.10
C ARG A 432 11.84 3.21 -6.46
N GLN A 433 11.39 2.21 -5.71
CA GLN A 433 12.18 1.15 -5.05
C GLN A 433 12.83 1.54 -3.70
N HIS A 434 13.98 0.93 -3.34
CA HIS A 434 14.70 1.13 -2.06
C HIS A 434 15.27 2.53 -1.85
N CYS A 435 15.13 3.41 -2.84
CA CYS A 435 15.50 4.82 -2.83
C CYS A 435 14.45 5.77 -2.27
N THR A 436 13.33 5.23 -1.77
CA THR A 436 12.23 6.01 -1.20
C THR A 436 11.59 5.26 -0.04
N ASN A 437 11.17 5.99 0.99
CA ASN A 437 10.32 5.45 2.05
C ASN A 437 8.83 5.61 1.68
N PRO A 438 7.94 4.65 2.03
CA PRO A 438 6.49 4.80 1.84
C PRO A 438 5.91 6.09 2.45
N MET A 439 6.57 6.68 3.44
CA MET A 439 6.22 7.97 4.03
C MET A 439 6.53 9.15 3.11
N ASP A 440 7.69 9.13 2.45
CA ASP A 440 8.17 10.19 1.56
C ASP A 440 7.48 10.14 0.19
N LEU A 441 7.17 8.93 -0.32
CA LEU A 441 6.42 8.73 -1.57
C LEU A 441 5.10 9.52 -1.58
N LYS A 442 4.47 9.62 -0.40
CA LYS A 442 3.19 10.31 -0.25
C LYS A 442 3.31 11.83 -0.40
N ARG A 443 4.45 12.45 -0.06
CA ARG A 443 4.71 13.88 -0.28
C ARG A 443 4.84 14.20 -1.76
N SER A 444 5.63 13.39 -2.48
CA SER A 444 5.81 13.52 -3.94
C SER A 444 4.49 13.35 -4.70
N LYS A 445 3.63 12.41 -4.28
CA LYS A 445 2.28 12.22 -4.85
C LYS A 445 1.45 13.49 -4.86
N VAL A 446 1.49 14.29 -3.79
CA VAL A 446 0.64 15.49 -3.73
C VAL A 446 1.15 16.61 -4.64
N VAL A 447 2.47 16.72 -4.81
CA VAL A 447 3.03 17.63 -5.82
C VAL A 447 2.53 17.22 -7.21
N VAL A 448 2.56 15.93 -7.55
CA VAL A 448 2.05 15.42 -8.83
C VAL A 448 0.56 15.69 -9.01
N GLU A 449 -0.27 15.44 -7.99
CA GLU A 449 -1.72 15.70 -8.03
C GLU A 449 -2.03 17.18 -8.25
N MET A 450 -1.35 18.08 -7.54
CA MET A 450 -1.54 19.53 -7.70
C MET A 450 -1.08 20.02 -9.08
N ARG A 451 0.04 19.50 -9.58
CA ARG A 451 0.52 19.76 -10.95
C ARG A 451 -0.52 19.36 -11.99
N ASN A 452 -1.11 18.18 -11.86
CA ASN A 452 -2.17 17.72 -12.77
C ASN A 452 -3.40 18.63 -12.74
N LYS A 453 -3.81 19.11 -11.55
CA LYS A 453 -4.93 20.07 -11.43
C LYS A 453 -4.62 21.41 -12.10
N LEU A 454 -3.41 21.94 -11.96
CA LEU A 454 -2.98 23.15 -12.66
C LEU A 454 -2.94 22.95 -14.18
N TRP A 455 -2.41 21.81 -14.63
CA TRP A 455 -2.31 21.45 -16.05
C TRP A 455 -3.69 21.36 -16.74
N ASN A 456 -4.68 20.81 -16.04
CA ASN A 456 -6.04 20.71 -16.55
C ASN A 456 -6.74 22.07 -16.72
N ASN A 457 -6.32 23.08 -15.96
CA ASN A 457 -6.89 24.44 -15.99
C ASN A 457 -6.22 25.39 -17.00
N LEU A 458 -5.12 25.00 -17.65
CA LEU A 458 -4.42 25.82 -18.68
C LEU A 458 -5.04 25.63 -20.08
N SER A 459 -5.13 26.74 -20.85
CA SER A 459 -5.83 26.81 -22.15
C SER A 459 -5.21 25.92 -23.24
N LYS A 460 -6.02 25.57 -24.24
CA LYS A 460 -5.67 24.70 -25.39
C LYS A 460 -4.43 25.17 -26.18
N ASP A 461 -4.14 26.47 -26.19
CA ASP A 461 -3.08 27.04 -27.03
C ASP A 461 -1.67 26.79 -26.46
N ILE A 462 -1.52 26.59 -25.14
CA ILE A 462 -0.26 26.18 -24.50
C ILE A 462 -0.06 24.67 -24.61
N LYS A 463 -1.16 23.88 -24.63
CA LYS A 463 -1.10 22.42 -24.82
C LYS A 463 -0.39 22.08 -26.14
N ASN A 464 -0.69 22.78 -27.22
CA ASN A 464 -0.11 22.47 -28.53
C ASN A 464 1.39 22.78 -28.66
N ALA A 465 1.92 23.76 -27.91
CA ALA A 465 3.34 24.12 -27.97
C ALA A 465 4.25 23.09 -27.25
N PHE A 466 3.73 22.41 -26.22
CA PHE A 466 4.46 21.36 -25.49
C PHE A 466 4.22 19.96 -26.07
N TYR A 467 3.06 19.71 -26.71
CA TYR A 467 2.83 18.45 -27.43
C TYR A 467 3.84 18.22 -28.56
N THR A 468 4.30 19.28 -29.24
CA THR A 468 5.35 19.19 -30.28
C THR A 468 6.71 18.79 -29.74
N LEU A 469 7.03 18.99 -28.46
CA LEU A 469 8.28 18.53 -27.85
C LEU A 469 8.17 17.11 -27.26
N SER A 470 6.97 16.65 -26.91
CA SER A 470 6.75 15.27 -26.43
C SER A 470 6.42 14.25 -27.53
N ALA A 471 5.99 14.70 -28.71
CA ALA A 471 5.52 13.83 -29.79
C ALA A 471 6.60 13.46 -30.84
N GLU A 472 7.76 14.13 -30.85
CA GLU A 472 8.90 13.77 -31.69
C GLU A 472 10.07 13.21 -30.87
N PHE A 473 9.86 12.24 -29.98
CA PHE A 473 10.96 11.37 -29.48
C PHE A 473 10.43 10.04 -28.95
N ILE A 474 9.74 9.29 -29.83
CA ILE A 474 9.62 7.83 -29.74
C ILE A 474 9.89 7.29 -31.15
N PHE A 475 11.17 7.11 -31.48
CA PHE A 475 11.77 6.16 -32.44
C PHE A 475 13.15 6.71 -32.88
N ALA A 476 14.23 6.23 -32.27
CA ALA A 476 15.55 6.05 -32.91
C ALA A 476 16.63 5.70 -31.87
N ALA A 477 16.89 4.40 -31.73
CA ALA A 477 18.21 3.80 -31.51
C ALA A 477 18.03 2.29 -31.74
N SER A 478 17.96 1.87 -33.01
CA SER A 478 18.98 1.01 -33.64
C SER A 478 19.32 -0.21 -32.77
N LEU A 479 18.77 -1.41 -33.02
CA LEU A 479 19.15 -2.25 -34.16
C LEU A 479 20.62 -2.02 -34.53
N GLN A 480 21.52 -2.53 -33.70
CA GLN A 480 22.80 -2.98 -34.22
C GLN A 480 22.62 -4.42 -34.69
N SER A 481 22.52 -4.55 -36.01
CA SER A 481 22.86 -5.78 -36.72
C SER A 481 24.35 -6.05 -36.49
N SER A 482 24.68 -7.04 -35.68
CA SER A 482 25.96 -7.71 -35.81
C SER A 482 25.78 -8.83 -36.83
N THR A 483 26.19 -8.55 -38.06
CA THR A 483 26.44 -9.54 -39.09
C THR A 483 27.57 -10.45 -38.59
N THR A 484 27.26 -11.70 -38.24
CA THR A 484 28.26 -12.75 -38.11
C THR A 484 27.82 -13.93 -38.96
N SER A 485 28.69 -14.19 -39.94
CA SER A 485 28.80 -15.28 -40.89
C SER A 485 28.19 -16.61 -40.45
N GLU A 486 27.40 -17.18 -41.36
CA GLU A 486 27.09 -18.60 -41.41
C GLU A 486 28.37 -19.42 -41.27
N THR A 487 28.45 -20.22 -40.20
CA THR A 487 29.31 -21.40 -40.19
C THR A 487 28.46 -22.56 -39.69
N SER A 488 28.26 -23.53 -40.58
CA SER A 488 27.59 -24.79 -40.31
C SER A 488 28.33 -25.57 -39.23
N THR A 489 27.65 -25.89 -38.12
CA THR A 489 28.03 -27.03 -37.27
C THR A 489 26.79 -27.76 -36.78
N GLU A 490 26.79 -29.05 -37.06
CA GLU A 490 25.87 -30.11 -36.65
C GLU A 490 25.63 -30.20 -35.11
N PRO A 491 24.59 -30.93 -34.67
CA PRO A 491 24.01 -30.81 -33.34
C PRO A 491 24.93 -31.42 -32.28
N THR A 492 25.42 -30.58 -31.37
CA THR A 492 26.25 -31.02 -30.24
C THR A 492 25.47 -30.92 -28.93
N THR A 493 25.14 -32.11 -28.41
CA THR A 493 25.15 -32.53 -27.00
C THR A 493 24.33 -31.77 -25.94
N LYS A 494 23.46 -32.54 -25.27
CA LYS A 494 22.79 -32.28 -23.99
C LYS A 494 23.67 -31.47 -23.02
N PRO A 495 23.11 -30.49 -22.27
CA PRO A 495 23.82 -29.86 -21.17
C PRO A 495 24.21 -30.93 -20.15
N SER A 496 25.50 -31.02 -19.83
CA SER A 496 26.00 -31.82 -18.72
C SER A 496 25.46 -31.26 -17.42
N LEU A 497 24.75 -32.10 -16.67
CA LEU A 497 24.42 -31.88 -15.26
C LEU A 497 25.74 -31.83 -14.50
N ASP A 498 26.18 -30.66 -14.04
CA ASP A 498 27.26 -30.58 -13.05
C ASP A 498 26.86 -31.47 -11.86
N SER A 499 27.68 -32.46 -11.53
CA SER A 499 27.41 -33.36 -10.42
C SER A 499 27.30 -32.54 -9.12
N PRO A 500 26.22 -32.72 -8.33
CA PRO A 500 26.02 -31.95 -7.12
C PRO A 500 27.21 -32.15 -6.17
N SER A 501 27.80 -31.05 -5.70
CA SER A 501 28.92 -31.12 -4.76
C SER A 501 28.48 -31.85 -3.47
N CYS A 502 29.38 -32.57 -2.82
CA CYS A 502 29.04 -33.36 -1.62
C CYS A 502 28.38 -32.53 -0.49
N ASP A 503 28.64 -31.22 -0.44
CA ASP A 503 28.11 -30.29 0.59
C ASP A 503 26.80 -29.57 0.17
N GLU A 504 26.29 -29.83 -1.03
CA GLU A 504 25.10 -29.14 -1.53
C GLU A 504 23.83 -29.59 -0.81
N ARG A 505 23.01 -28.60 -0.41
CA ARG A 505 21.77 -28.78 0.33
C ARG A 505 20.58 -28.39 -0.53
N PHE A 506 19.49 -29.14 -0.38
CA PHE A 506 18.33 -29.05 -1.27
C PHE A 506 17.04 -28.71 -0.52
N LEU A 507 16.10 -28.08 -1.23
CA LEU A 507 14.74 -27.82 -0.80
C LEU A 507 13.77 -28.24 -1.92
N THR A 508 12.68 -28.93 -1.58
CA THR A 508 11.60 -29.25 -2.54
C THR A 508 10.22 -29.22 -1.87
N TYR A 509 9.16 -29.32 -2.66
CA TYR A 509 7.76 -29.32 -2.22
C TYR A 509 6.88 -30.16 -3.17
N LEU A 510 5.64 -30.42 -2.77
CA LEU A 510 4.61 -31.12 -3.55
C LEU A 510 3.61 -30.14 -4.16
N PRO A 511 3.37 -30.19 -5.49
CA PRO A 511 2.36 -29.37 -6.14
C PRO A 511 0.94 -29.93 -5.89
N HIS A 512 -0.05 -29.04 -5.82
CA HIS A 512 -1.47 -29.38 -5.84
C HIS A 512 -2.29 -28.17 -6.32
N SER A 513 -3.59 -28.37 -6.55
CA SER A 513 -4.53 -27.31 -6.97
C SER A 513 -4.14 -26.61 -8.28
N GLY A 514 -4.93 -25.61 -8.67
CA GLY A 514 -4.79 -24.93 -9.97
C GLY A 514 -3.46 -24.18 -10.14
N PHE A 515 -3.17 -23.80 -11.39
CA PHE A 515 -1.95 -23.11 -11.80
C PHE A 515 -1.56 -21.93 -10.91
N HIS A 516 -2.48 -21.00 -10.59
CA HIS A 516 -2.17 -19.86 -9.73
C HIS A 516 -1.75 -20.23 -8.30
N ASN A 517 -2.26 -21.36 -7.78
CA ASN A 517 -1.85 -21.86 -6.47
C ASN A 517 -0.45 -22.48 -6.53
N GLN A 518 -0.17 -23.25 -7.58
CA GLN A 518 1.16 -23.80 -7.84
C GLN A 518 2.20 -22.69 -8.06
N HIS A 519 1.81 -21.59 -8.73
CA HIS A 519 2.62 -20.40 -8.94
C HIS A 519 3.01 -19.75 -7.60
N GLY A 520 2.03 -19.48 -6.73
CA GLY A 520 2.31 -18.95 -5.39
C GLY A 520 3.18 -19.88 -4.53
N SER A 521 2.99 -21.20 -4.63
CA SER A 521 3.86 -22.17 -3.96
C SER A 521 5.31 -22.09 -4.43
N LEU A 522 5.54 -21.92 -5.73
CA LEU A 522 6.89 -21.79 -6.28
C LEU A 522 7.57 -20.51 -5.81
N MET A 523 6.85 -19.37 -5.79
CA MET A 523 7.40 -18.11 -5.27
C MET A 523 7.83 -18.24 -3.80
N ASN A 524 6.99 -18.87 -2.98
CA ASN A 524 7.34 -19.17 -1.58
C ASN A 524 8.56 -20.11 -1.48
N ALA A 525 8.67 -21.09 -2.37
CA ALA A 525 9.80 -22.02 -2.41
C ALA A 525 11.10 -21.33 -2.82
N MET A 526 11.07 -20.42 -3.79
CA MET A 526 12.22 -19.58 -4.18
C MET A 526 12.71 -18.74 -2.99
N LEU A 527 11.78 -18.08 -2.30
CA LEU A 527 12.08 -17.26 -1.12
C LEU A 527 12.69 -18.10 0.03
N LEU A 528 12.10 -19.25 0.36
CA LEU A 528 12.66 -20.13 1.40
C LEU A 528 14.02 -20.73 0.99
N SER A 529 14.23 -21.00 -0.29
CA SER A 529 15.52 -21.48 -0.80
C SER A 529 16.61 -20.42 -0.66
N TYR A 530 16.27 -19.16 -0.92
CA TYR A 530 17.16 -18.03 -0.66
C TYR A 530 17.46 -17.86 0.83
N ILE A 531 16.43 -17.88 1.68
CA ILE A 531 16.59 -17.73 3.14
C ILE A 531 17.44 -18.85 3.73
N THR A 532 17.25 -20.10 3.27
CA THR A 532 17.95 -21.27 3.78
C THR A 532 19.27 -21.58 3.07
N ASN A 533 19.62 -20.82 2.02
CA ASN A 533 20.75 -21.05 1.13
C ASN A 533 20.78 -22.50 0.60
N ARG A 534 19.66 -22.95 0.03
CA ARG A 534 19.48 -24.30 -0.51
C ARG A 534 19.16 -24.24 -2.01
N THR A 535 19.66 -25.23 -2.74
CA THR A 535 19.29 -25.45 -4.14
C THR A 535 17.83 -25.90 -4.21
N LEU A 536 17.02 -25.17 -4.97
CA LEU A 536 15.60 -25.45 -5.12
C LEU A 536 15.37 -26.53 -6.18
N ILE A 537 14.78 -27.65 -5.78
CA ILE A 537 14.30 -28.69 -6.70
C ILE A 537 12.83 -28.42 -7.01
N ILE A 538 12.54 -27.90 -8.21
CA ILE A 538 11.19 -27.49 -8.60
C ILE A 538 10.38 -28.65 -9.18
N PRO A 539 9.18 -28.94 -8.65
CA PRO A 539 8.26 -29.88 -9.27
C PRO A 539 7.61 -29.27 -10.53
N PRO A 540 7.19 -30.10 -11.49
CA PRO A 540 6.56 -29.62 -12.72
C PRO A 540 5.15 -29.06 -12.45
N ILE A 541 4.64 -28.24 -13.38
CA ILE A 541 3.27 -27.73 -13.37
C ILE A 541 2.31 -28.87 -13.71
N LEU A 542 1.30 -29.12 -12.88
CA LEU A 542 0.24 -30.09 -13.15
C LEU A 542 -0.88 -29.47 -13.98
N ILE A 543 -1.29 -30.12 -15.07
CA ILE A 543 -2.28 -29.62 -16.03
C ILE A 543 -3.41 -30.64 -16.27
N TYR A 544 -4.64 -30.12 -16.42
CA TYR A 544 -5.92 -30.81 -16.71
C TYR A 544 -6.43 -31.83 -15.69
N TYR A 545 -5.57 -32.59 -15.03
CA TYR A 545 -5.91 -33.38 -13.85
C TYR A 545 -5.12 -32.87 -12.66
N ILE A 546 -5.83 -32.39 -11.64
CA ILE A 546 -5.23 -31.62 -10.55
C ILE A 546 -5.69 -32.22 -9.23
N ASN A 547 -4.74 -32.74 -8.48
CA ASN A 547 -5.01 -33.23 -7.13
C ASN A 547 -5.38 -32.06 -6.21
N PRO A 548 -6.50 -32.13 -5.46
CA PRO A 548 -6.82 -31.13 -4.45
C PRO A 548 -5.83 -31.23 -3.28
N TYR A 549 -5.88 -30.24 -2.38
CA TYR A 549 -5.13 -30.33 -1.12
C TYR A 549 -5.48 -31.65 -0.39
N LYS A 550 -4.45 -32.36 0.05
CA LYS A 550 -4.52 -33.54 0.92
C LYS A 550 -3.35 -33.51 1.91
N PRO A 551 -3.45 -34.18 3.07
CA PRO A 551 -2.30 -34.40 3.95
C PRO A 551 -1.13 -35.02 3.19
N TYR A 552 0.10 -34.76 3.65
CA TYR A 552 1.34 -35.06 2.92
C TYR A 552 1.38 -36.47 2.28
N ASN A 553 1.20 -37.53 3.08
CA ASN A 553 1.29 -38.91 2.58
C ASN A 553 0.27 -39.20 1.48
N THR A 554 -0.99 -38.78 1.70
CA THR A 554 -2.06 -38.96 0.72
C THR A 554 -1.83 -38.15 -0.56
N LEU A 555 -1.34 -36.91 -0.44
CA LEU A 555 -1.01 -36.10 -1.63
C LEU A 555 0.11 -36.76 -2.43
N TYR A 556 1.16 -37.21 -1.74
CA TYR A 556 2.30 -37.89 -2.34
C TYR A 556 1.88 -39.18 -3.07
N GLU A 557 1.04 -40.01 -2.44
CA GLU A 557 0.48 -41.23 -3.06
C GLU A 557 -0.37 -40.92 -4.29
N LEU A 558 -1.24 -39.91 -4.21
CA LEU A 558 -2.09 -39.50 -5.34
C LEU A 558 -1.27 -38.98 -6.53
N LEU A 559 -0.22 -38.18 -6.27
CA LEU A 559 0.67 -37.69 -7.33
C LEU A 559 1.37 -38.85 -8.04
N ASN A 560 1.91 -39.81 -7.28
CA ASN A 560 2.54 -40.99 -7.85
C ASN A 560 1.53 -41.85 -8.62
N LYS A 561 0.35 -42.13 -8.05
CA LYS A 561 -0.73 -42.86 -8.71
C LYS A 561 -1.11 -42.22 -10.05
N THR A 562 -1.29 -40.89 -10.06
CA THR A 562 -1.64 -40.12 -11.27
C THR A 562 -0.59 -40.31 -12.38
N VAL A 563 0.70 -40.18 -12.04
CA VAL A 563 1.79 -40.32 -13.01
C VAL A 563 1.91 -41.76 -13.51
N THR A 564 1.78 -42.76 -12.63
CA THR A 564 1.85 -44.19 -12.99
C THR A 564 0.74 -44.56 -13.96
N ILE A 565 -0.52 -44.23 -13.63
CA ILE A 565 -1.67 -44.51 -14.51
C ILE A 565 -1.49 -43.83 -15.86
N LYS A 566 -1.08 -42.55 -15.86
CA LYS A 566 -0.86 -41.81 -17.10
C LYS A 566 0.19 -42.47 -17.99
N LYS A 567 1.35 -42.82 -17.44
CA LYS A 567 2.46 -43.46 -18.18
C LYS A 567 2.03 -44.82 -18.73
N TYR A 568 1.32 -45.61 -17.94
CA TYR A 568 0.77 -46.90 -18.38
C TYR A 568 -0.19 -46.72 -19.56
N ARG A 569 -1.18 -45.83 -19.41
CA ARG A 569 -2.20 -45.61 -20.43
C ARG A 569 -1.65 -45.06 -21.74
N MET A 570 -0.66 -44.16 -21.66
CA MET A 570 0.04 -43.64 -22.85
C MET A 570 0.75 -44.73 -23.67
N THR A 571 1.20 -45.81 -23.02
CA THR A 571 2.03 -46.84 -23.64
C THR A 571 1.26 -48.12 -23.99
N HIS A 572 0.19 -48.43 -23.27
CA HIS A 572 -0.54 -49.71 -23.38
C HIS A 572 -1.98 -49.58 -23.86
N CYS A 573 -2.63 -48.41 -23.73
CA CYS A 573 -4.06 -48.25 -24.03
C CYS A 573 -4.36 -47.58 -25.39
N THR A 574 -3.35 -47.41 -26.25
CA THR A 574 -3.52 -46.89 -27.61
C THR A 574 -3.93 -48.00 -28.58
N ASN A 575 -5.19 -47.95 -29.03
CA ASN A 575 -5.87 -48.86 -29.96
C ASN A 575 -6.11 -50.29 -29.44
N VAL A 576 -7.09 -50.45 -28.55
CA VAL A 576 -7.75 -51.75 -28.36
C VAL A 576 -9.11 -51.67 -29.06
N THR A 577 -9.15 -52.17 -30.31
CA THR A 577 -10.33 -52.86 -30.80
C THR A 577 -10.69 -53.91 -29.75
N ILE A 578 -11.88 -53.77 -29.18
CA ILE A 578 -12.52 -54.71 -28.27
C ILE A 578 -12.55 -56.06 -28.98
N GLU A 579 -11.55 -56.90 -28.76
CA GLU A 579 -11.52 -58.34 -29.09
C GLU A 579 -10.15 -58.88 -28.71
N ASN A 580 -9.97 -59.21 -27.43
CA ASN A 580 -9.57 -60.55 -27.00
C ASN A 580 -9.43 -60.60 -25.48
N GLU A 581 -10.23 -61.48 -24.89
CA GLU A 581 -10.16 -61.92 -23.51
C GLU A 581 -8.84 -62.62 -23.19
N SER A 582 -8.54 -62.67 -21.89
CA SER A 582 -7.57 -63.52 -21.18
C SER A 582 -6.20 -62.91 -20.84
N SER A 583 -6.15 -62.27 -19.68
CA SER A 583 -5.18 -62.65 -18.64
C SER A 583 -5.70 -62.18 -17.27
N ASP A 584 -5.98 -63.14 -16.40
CA ASP A 584 -6.17 -62.93 -14.97
C ASP A 584 -4.85 -62.42 -14.37
N ASP A 585 -4.76 -61.12 -14.06
CA ASP A 585 -3.93 -60.52 -13.00
C ASP A 585 -4.29 -59.01 -12.88
N ASP A 586 -4.19 -58.49 -11.65
CA ASP A 586 -4.67 -57.20 -11.12
C ASP A 586 -4.71 -55.94 -12.04
N ASP A 587 -5.80 -55.18 -11.92
CA ASP A 587 -6.06 -53.80 -12.38
C ASP A 587 -5.91 -53.51 -13.89
N ASP A 588 -6.98 -53.68 -14.67
CA ASP A 588 -7.09 -53.12 -16.03
C ASP A 588 -7.12 -51.57 -15.99
N LEU A 589 -5.94 -50.97 -15.95
CA LEU A 589 -5.73 -49.52 -16.02
C LEU A 589 -6.13 -48.92 -17.39
N CYS A 590 -6.51 -49.75 -18.39
CA CYS A 590 -7.11 -49.28 -19.64
C CYS A 590 -8.62 -49.09 -19.56
N SER A 591 -9.28 -49.51 -18.48
CA SER A 591 -10.72 -49.30 -18.26
C SER A 591 -11.13 -47.82 -18.28
N GLU A 592 -12.43 -47.57 -18.52
CA GLU A 592 -13.01 -46.23 -18.63
C GLU A 592 -12.91 -45.43 -17.32
N GLU A 593 -12.84 -46.09 -16.16
CA GLU A 593 -12.66 -45.43 -14.85
C GLU A 593 -11.39 -44.56 -14.82
N TYR A 594 -10.36 -44.93 -15.57
CA TYR A 594 -9.09 -44.22 -15.64
C TYR A 594 -8.96 -43.30 -16.87
N SER A 595 -10.02 -43.11 -17.66
CA SER A 595 -9.98 -42.27 -18.87
C SER A 595 -9.75 -40.78 -18.57
N GLU A 596 -10.07 -40.32 -17.35
CA GLU A 596 -9.82 -38.95 -16.92
C GLU A 596 -8.31 -38.59 -16.91
N TYR A 597 -7.44 -39.57 -16.67
CA TYR A 597 -5.99 -39.40 -16.66
C TYR A 597 -5.43 -39.22 -18.07
N ASP A 598 -6.17 -39.57 -19.14
CA ASP A 598 -5.68 -39.38 -20.52
C ASP A 598 -5.43 -37.92 -20.86
N LYS A 599 -6.12 -37.00 -20.18
CA LYS A 599 -5.91 -35.55 -20.34
C LYS A 599 -4.82 -35.02 -19.42
N PHE A 600 -4.40 -35.75 -18.38
CA PHE A 600 -3.36 -35.29 -17.46
C PHE A 600 -2.06 -35.06 -18.22
N THR A 601 -1.42 -33.92 -17.97
CA THR A 601 -0.08 -33.65 -18.44
C THR A 601 0.68 -32.75 -17.48
N MET A 602 1.99 -32.63 -17.72
CA MET A 602 2.89 -31.81 -16.94
C MET A 602 3.72 -30.91 -17.84
N LEU A 603 4.10 -29.74 -17.31
CA LEU A 603 4.88 -28.74 -18.03
C LEU A 603 6.04 -28.24 -17.15
N ASP A 604 7.17 -27.94 -17.78
CA ASP A 604 8.28 -27.27 -17.11
C ASP A 604 7.97 -25.77 -16.95
N TRP A 605 8.35 -25.19 -15.81
CA TRP A 605 8.14 -23.77 -15.53
C TRP A 605 8.89 -22.85 -16.51
N GLU A 606 10.08 -23.24 -16.98
CA GLU A 606 10.88 -22.41 -17.90
C GLU A 606 10.30 -22.36 -19.32
N GLN A 607 9.26 -23.15 -19.62
CA GLN A 607 8.49 -23.01 -20.86
C GLN A 607 7.52 -21.80 -20.80
N LEU A 608 7.24 -21.29 -19.61
CA LEU A 608 6.31 -20.18 -19.38
C LEU A 608 6.95 -18.92 -18.78
N PHE A 609 8.04 -19.05 -18.05
CA PHE A 609 8.66 -17.97 -17.29
C PHE A 609 10.16 -17.91 -17.58
N ASP A 610 10.74 -16.72 -17.44
CA ASP A 610 12.19 -16.55 -17.43
C ASP A 610 12.72 -16.57 -16.00
N PHE A 611 13.71 -17.43 -15.75
CA PHE A 611 14.35 -17.59 -14.45
C PHE A 611 15.73 -16.93 -14.40
N SER A 612 16.19 -16.30 -15.50
CA SER A 612 17.54 -15.74 -15.65
C SER A 612 17.96 -14.85 -14.48
N GLU A 613 17.11 -13.90 -14.08
CA GLU A 613 17.38 -12.99 -12.96
C GLU A 613 17.34 -13.69 -11.60
N ILE A 614 16.40 -14.62 -11.39
CA ILE A 614 16.24 -15.33 -10.12
C ILE A 614 17.40 -16.30 -9.88
N LYS A 615 17.89 -16.96 -10.95
CA LYS A 615 19.01 -17.90 -10.91
C LYS A 615 20.34 -17.26 -10.52
N LYS A 616 20.45 -15.92 -10.51
CA LYS A 616 21.61 -15.20 -9.96
C LYS A 616 21.72 -15.29 -8.45
N TYR A 617 20.61 -15.55 -7.75
CA TYR A 617 20.53 -15.56 -6.28
C TYR A 617 20.32 -16.95 -5.69
N ILE A 618 19.61 -17.82 -6.42
CA ILE A 618 19.35 -19.19 -5.99
C ILE A 618 19.63 -20.17 -7.11
N LYS A 619 20.20 -21.33 -6.77
CA LYS A 619 20.31 -22.44 -7.71
C LYS A 619 18.95 -23.12 -7.83
N ILE A 620 18.53 -23.40 -9.06
CA ILE A 620 17.25 -24.04 -9.38
C ILE A 620 17.52 -25.22 -10.29
N VAL A 621 16.98 -26.37 -9.94
CA VAL A 621 17.06 -27.62 -10.69
C VAL A 621 15.67 -28.23 -10.85
N HIS A 622 15.42 -28.83 -12.00
CA HIS A 622 14.13 -29.45 -12.29
C HIS A 622 14.05 -30.84 -11.67
N ARG A 623 12.92 -31.14 -11.01
CA ARG A 623 12.62 -32.49 -10.52
C ARG A 623 12.42 -33.49 -11.67
N GLY A 624 11.97 -33.01 -12.82
CA GLY A 624 11.48 -33.85 -13.91
C GLY A 624 10.04 -34.33 -13.69
N TYR A 625 9.58 -35.26 -14.54
CA TYR A 625 8.20 -35.74 -14.60
C TYR A 625 7.97 -37.01 -13.75
N ASP A 626 8.48 -36.99 -12.52
CA ASP A 626 8.34 -38.06 -11.55
C ASP A 626 8.20 -37.51 -10.11
N PHE A 627 7.28 -38.10 -9.35
CA PHE A 627 7.06 -37.78 -7.94
C PHE A 627 7.56 -38.87 -7.00
N SER A 628 8.19 -39.93 -7.50
CA SER A 628 8.85 -40.95 -6.69
C SER A 628 9.92 -40.32 -5.80
N LEU A 629 9.88 -40.66 -4.52
CA LEU A 629 10.86 -40.28 -3.52
C LEU A 629 12.15 -41.04 -3.76
N ASP A 630 12.08 -42.33 -4.09
CA ASP A 630 13.30 -43.13 -4.27
C ASP A 630 14.09 -42.61 -5.50
N THR A 631 13.40 -42.27 -6.61
CA THR A 631 14.01 -41.63 -7.78
C THR A 631 14.61 -40.26 -7.42
N LEU A 632 13.88 -39.43 -6.66
CA LEU A 632 14.37 -38.12 -6.20
C LEU A 632 15.66 -38.29 -5.36
N LEU A 633 15.66 -39.24 -4.43
CA LEU A 633 16.78 -39.44 -3.52
C LEU A 633 18.01 -39.94 -4.29
N GLU A 634 17.83 -40.84 -5.26
CA GLU A 634 18.89 -41.33 -6.14
C GLU A 634 19.46 -40.19 -7.01
N GLN A 635 18.60 -39.43 -7.70
CA GLN A 635 18.98 -38.35 -8.60
C GLN A 635 19.85 -37.28 -7.91
N PHE A 636 19.55 -36.97 -6.65
CA PHE A 636 20.27 -35.93 -5.89
C PHE A 636 21.23 -36.52 -4.84
N SER A 637 21.57 -37.82 -4.96
CA SER A 637 22.55 -38.51 -4.10
C SER A 637 22.32 -38.25 -2.61
N THR A 638 21.11 -38.48 -2.14
CA THR A 638 20.67 -38.28 -0.75
C THR A 638 19.91 -39.51 -0.25
N SER A 639 19.60 -39.57 1.05
CA SER A 639 18.89 -40.69 1.67
C SER A 639 17.68 -40.23 2.50
N LYS A 640 16.81 -41.18 2.86
CA LYS A 640 15.68 -40.90 3.78
C LYS A 640 16.16 -40.35 5.13
N ASN A 641 17.32 -40.82 5.62
CA ASN A 641 17.92 -40.35 6.87
C ASN A 641 18.49 -38.92 6.77
N GLU A 642 18.82 -38.47 5.57
CA GLU A 642 19.30 -37.12 5.27
C GLU A 642 18.19 -36.18 4.79
N THR A 643 16.93 -36.63 4.87
CA THR A 643 15.75 -35.85 4.49
C THR A 643 14.97 -35.43 5.74
N PHE A 644 14.63 -34.15 5.85
CA PHE A 644 13.69 -33.64 6.83
C PHE A 644 12.36 -33.35 6.15
N PHE A 645 11.29 -34.03 6.57
CA PHE A 645 9.95 -33.83 6.05
C PHE A 645 9.19 -32.80 6.87
N ILE A 646 8.76 -31.71 6.24
CA ILE A 646 7.86 -30.72 6.84
C ILE A 646 6.43 -31.08 6.43
N VAL A 647 5.80 -31.92 7.25
CA VAL A 647 4.49 -32.51 6.99
C VAL A 647 3.37 -31.67 7.59
N GLU A 648 2.38 -31.31 6.77
CA GLU A 648 1.15 -30.65 7.21
C GLU A 648 0.01 -31.67 7.36
N SER A 649 -0.70 -31.59 8.48
CA SER A 649 -1.83 -32.49 8.80
C SER A 649 -3.16 -32.00 8.22
N GLN A 650 -3.24 -30.69 7.94
CA GLN A 650 -4.46 -29.99 7.58
C GLN A 650 -4.14 -28.70 6.84
N HIS A 651 -5.13 -28.18 6.13
CA HIS A 651 -4.96 -26.95 5.37
C HIS A 651 -4.57 -25.78 6.29
N TYR A 652 -3.58 -24.98 5.88
CA TYR A 652 -3.02 -23.85 6.65
C TYR A 652 -2.43 -24.25 8.02
N ASP A 653 -1.66 -25.35 8.13
CA ASP A 653 -1.04 -25.76 9.41
C ASP A 653 0.05 -24.75 9.84
N PHE A 654 1.00 -24.46 8.93
CA PHE A 654 2.17 -23.63 9.26
C PHE A 654 2.21 -22.27 8.55
N ARG A 655 2.49 -21.20 9.30
CA ARG A 655 2.91 -19.90 8.75
C ARG A 655 4.35 -19.65 9.13
N TYR A 656 5.17 -19.24 8.17
CA TYR A 656 6.60 -19.00 8.36
C TYR A 656 6.87 -17.53 8.67
N PHE A 657 7.80 -17.24 9.57
CA PHE A 657 8.18 -15.90 9.99
C PHE A 657 9.68 -15.75 9.89
N ASP A 658 10.16 -14.69 9.24
CA ASP A 658 11.60 -14.43 9.09
C ASP A 658 12.21 -13.58 10.22
N ASN A 659 11.37 -13.18 11.18
CA ASN A 659 11.74 -12.49 12.40
C ASN A 659 11.21 -13.27 13.63
N ASP A 660 12.13 -13.72 14.48
CA ASP A 660 11.83 -14.47 15.71
C ASP A 660 11.00 -13.68 16.72
N HIS A 661 11.00 -12.35 16.61
CA HIS A 661 10.27 -11.42 17.49
C HIS A 661 8.98 -10.89 16.86
N SER A 662 8.51 -11.50 15.76
CA SER A 662 7.33 -11.04 15.03
C SER A 662 6.07 -11.00 15.90
N GLU A 663 5.47 -9.81 16.00
CA GLU A 663 4.16 -9.60 16.64
C GLU A 663 2.99 -9.91 15.68
N GLU A 664 3.27 -10.19 14.40
CA GLU A 664 2.25 -10.47 13.40
C GLU A 664 1.40 -11.70 13.75
N GLY A 665 0.11 -11.62 13.42
CA GLY A 665 -0.88 -12.65 13.71
C GLY A 665 -0.69 -13.92 12.87
N LEU A 666 -1.42 -14.99 13.22
CA LEU A 666 -1.46 -16.23 12.43
C LEU A 666 -2.50 -16.20 11.29
N GLU A 667 -3.38 -15.21 11.26
CA GLU A 667 -4.56 -15.18 10.37
C GLU A 667 -5.33 -16.52 10.41
N ARG A 668 -5.42 -17.22 9.27
CA ARG A 668 -6.06 -18.53 9.13
C ARG A 668 -5.15 -19.73 9.41
N PHE A 669 -3.86 -19.48 9.69
CA PHE A 669 -2.90 -20.52 10.00
C PHE A 669 -2.95 -20.92 11.47
N LYS A 670 -2.37 -22.08 11.79
CA LYS A 670 -2.49 -22.66 13.15
C LYS A 670 -1.23 -22.56 13.98
N LYS A 671 -0.05 -22.61 13.36
CA LYS A 671 1.24 -22.65 14.04
C LYS A 671 2.25 -21.73 13.38
N LYS A 672 3.03 -21.05 14.22
CA LYS A 672 4.19 -20.24 13.79
C LYS A 672 5.39 -21.18 13.62
N ILE A 673 6.14 -21.01 12.54
CA ILE A 673 7.48 -21.58 12.35
C ILE A 673 8.43 -20.44 12.02
N PHE A 674 9.53 -20.32 12.73
CA PHE A 674 10.55 -19.32 12.41
C PHE A 674 11.51 -19.87 11.36
N THR A 675 11.92 -19.04 10.40
CA THR A 675 12.92 -19.46 9.40
C THR A 675 14.28 -19.71 10.05
N SER A 676 14.56 -19.09 11.21
CA SER A 676 15.72 -19.40 12.05
C SER A 676 15.73 -20.85 12.53
N ASP A 677 14.57 -21.47 12.75
CA ASP A 677 14.49 -22.90 13.08
C ASP A 677 14.75 -23.78 11.87
N LEU A 678 14.32 -23.36 10.67
CA LEU A 678 14.64 -24.06 9.42
C LEU A 678 16.16 -24.05 9.15
N LEU A 679 16.84 -22.95 9.47
CA LEU A 679 18.30 -22.83 9.33
C LEU A 679 19.08 -23.78 10.24
N LYS A 680 18.50 -24.19 11.38
CA LYS A 680 19.11 -25.17 12.30
C LYS A 680 19.02 -26.61 11.79
N ILE A 681 18.24 -26.88 10.75
CA ILE A 681 18.06 -28.22 10.21
C ILE A 681 19.23 -28.58 9.31
N ASP A 682 20.08 -29.49 9.80
CA ASP A 682 21.30 -29.92 9.13
C ASP A 682 21.08 -31.02 8.07
N LYS A 683 19.83 -31.38 7.79
CA LYS A 683 19.50 -32.41 6.80
C LYS A 683 19.80 -31.94 5.38
N LYS A 684 20.31 -32.83 4.52
CA LYS A 684 20.67 -32.54 3.13
C LYS A 684 19.46 -32.08 2.32
N LEU A 685 18.29 -32.70 2.52
CA LEU A 685 17.04 -32.32 1.84
C LEU A 685 15.98 -31.83 2.84
N LEU A 686 15.44 -30.63 2.61
CA LEU A 686 14.17 -30.20 3.21
C LEU A 686 13.03 -30.49 2.24
N HIS A 687 12.11 -31.37 2.63
CA HIS A 687 10.96 -31.73 1.80
C HIS A 687 9.69 -31.15 2.44
N PHE A 688 9.19 -30.07 1.85
CA PHE A 688 7.96 -29.44 2.29
C PHE A 688 6.72 -30.18 1.77
N HIS A 689 5.59 -29.93 2.41
CA HIS A 689 4.26 -30.20 1.85
C HIS A 689 4.03 -29.30 0.63
N SER A 690 3.13 -28.30 0.64
CA SER A 690 2.77 -27.59 -0.59
C SER A 690 3.23 -26.17 -0.70
N LEU A 691 3.64 -25.55 0.42
CA LEU A 691 3.97 -24.12 0.49
C LEU A 691 2.86 -23.20 -0.05
N PHE A 692 1.65 -23.70 -0.25
CA PHE A 692 0.53 -22.95 -0.83
C PHE A 692 0.09 -21.81 0.11
N SER A 693 -0.40 -20.71 -0.49
CA SER A 693 -0.95 -19.48 0.12
C SER A 693 0.00 -18.29 -0.01
N HIS A 694 -0.54 -17.16 -0.45
CA HIS A 694 0.23 -15.90 -0.56
C HIS A 694 0.62 -15.33 0.81
N TYR A 695 -0.16 -15.60 1.86
CA TYR A 695 0.16 -15.19 3.24
C TYR A 695 1.05 -16.20 4.01
N ARG A 696 1.65 -17.17 3.31
CA ARG A 696 2.38 -18.30 3.93
C ARG A 696 3.63 -17.86 4.67
N ILE A 697 4.28 -16.79 4.21
CA ILE A 697 5.53 -16.28 4.76
C ILE A 697 5.30 -14.82 5.17
N VAL A 698 5.62 -14.50 6.42
CA VAL A 698 5.68 -13.14 6.95
C VAL A 698 7.12 -12.66 6.84
N LEU A 699 7.29 -11.51 6.17
CA LEU A 699 8.58 -10.91 5.89
C LEU A 699 8.70 -9.56 6.61
N GLU A 700 9.66 -9.48 7.52
CA GLU A 700 10.04 -8.27 8.24
C GLU A 700 11.54 -7.96 8.04
N GLN A 701 12.34 -8.92 7.56
CA GLN A 701 13.76 -8.68 7.30
C GLN A 701 13.96 -7.97 5.94
N PRO A 702 14.64 -6.82 5.89
CA PRO A 702 14.80 -6.03 4.67
C PRO A 702 15.39 -6.81 3.48
N LYS A 703 16.39 -7.67 3.73
CA LYS A 703 17.02 -8.49 2.68
C LYS A 703 16.06 -9.49 2.03
N ASN A 704 15.11 -10.03 2.81
CA ASN A 704 14.15 -11.02 2.34
C ASN A 704 12.98 -10.34 1.63
N ILE A 705 12.56 -9.17 2.13
CA ILE A 705 11.58 -8.30 1.45
C ILE A 705 12.09 -7.90 0.07
N HIS A 706 13.37 -7.49 -0.03
CA HIS A 706 13.98 -7.13 -1.31
C HIS A 706 14.02 -8.31 -2.29
N PHE A 707 14.43 -9.49 -1.84
CA PHE A 707 14.42 -10.68 -2.69
C PHE A 707 12.99 -11.10 -3.10
N ASN A 708 12.01 -10.95 -2.21
CA ASN A 708 10.62 -11.17 -2.54
C ASN A 708 10.16 -10.21 -3.66
N HIS A 709 10.49 -8.92 -3.58
CA HIS A 709 10.22 -7.98 -4.67
C HIS A 709 10.88 -8.41 -5.98
N LEU A 710 12.15 -8.85 -5.94
CA LEU A 710 12.85 -9.36 -7.13
C LEU A 710 12.10 -10.55 -7.77
N ILE A 711 11.61 -11.50 -6.97
CA ILE A 711 10.78 -12.61 -7.47
C ILE A 711 9.52 -12.06 -8.14
N HIS A 712 8.74 -11.22 -7.45
CA HIS A 712 7.48 -10.69 -7.98
C HIS A 712 7.65 -9.84 -9.25
N SER A 713 8.77 -9.11 -9.39
CA SER A 713 9.05 -8.28 -10.58
C SER A 713 9.56 -9.06 -11.79
N ASN A 714 10.17 -10.24 -11.59
CA ASN A 714 10.80 -11.00 -12.67
C ASN A 714 10.08 -12.32 -12.99
N PHE A 715 9.29 -12.86 -12.07
CA PHE A 715 8.57 -14.12 -12.26
C PHE A 715 7.24 -13.91 -12.99
N MET A 716 7.35 -13.45 -14.25
CA MET A 716 6.23 -13.06 -15.11
C MET A 716 6.15 -13.98 -16.33
N ILE A 717 4.95 -14.12 -16.91
CA ILE A 717 4.76 -14.95 -18.12
C ILE A 717 5.66 -14.40 -19.23
N ASN A 718 6.60 -15.22 -19.68
CA ASN A 718 7.56 -14.96 -20.74
C ASN A 718 7.50 -16.06 -21.81
N ASN A 719 6.37 -16.19 -22.47
CA ASN A 719 6.19 -17.10 -23.60
C ASN A 719 5.76 -16.31 -24.83
N LEU A 720 6.58 -16.31 -25.89
CA LEU A 720 6.36 -15.48 -27.07
C LEU A 720 5.00 -15.73 -27.74
N LYS A 721 4.51 -16.98 -27.79
CA LYS A 721 3.20 -17.27 -28.39
C LYS A 721 2.07 -16.63 -27.58
N LEU A 722 2.11 -16.75 -26.26
CA LEU A 722 1.13 -16.13 -25.36
C LEU A 722 1.18 -14.61 -25.44
N LEU A 723 2.39 -14.04 -25.37
CA LEU A 723 2.59 -12.59 -25.45
C LEU A 723 2.12 -12.03 -26.79
N ASN A 724 2.39 -12.71 -27.91
CA ASN A 724 1.98 -12.25 -29.23
C ASN A 724 0.45 -12.23 -29.38
N ILE A 725 -0.24 -13.32 -29.01
CA ILE A 725 -1.71 -13.35 -29.13
C ILE A 725 -2.38 -12.36 -28.18
N SER A 726 -1.91 -12.26 -26.93
CA SER A 726 -2.42 -11.28 -25.97
C SER A 726 -2.16 -9.86 -26.45
N ASN A 727 -0.95 -9.54 -26.94
CA ASN A 727 -0.64 -8.22 -27.47
C ASN A 727 -1.51 -7.87 -28.68
N LYS A 728 -1.77 -8.82 -29.58
CA LYS A 728 -2.67 -8.61 -30.73
C LYS A 728 -4.08 -8.24 -30.25
N ILE A 729 -4.66 -9.00 -29.33
CA ILE A 729 -5.99 -8.71 -28.78
C ILE A 729 -6.00 -7.36 -28.04
N MET A 730 -4.96 -7.05 -27.27
CA MET A 730 -4.84 -5.76 -26.60
C MET A 730 -4.76 -4.59 -27.58
N GLN A 731 -4.07 -4.73 -28.72
CA GLN A 731 -4.05 -3.72 -29.77
C GLN A 731 -5.43 -3.52 -30.40
N ILE A 732 -6.14 -4.62 -30.64
CA ILE A 732 -7.53 -4.58 -31.15
C ILE A 732 -8.44 -3.83 -30.17
N LEU A 733 -8.27 -4.01 -28.86
CA LEU A 733 -9.01 -3.31 -27.79
C LEU A 733 -8.66 -1.82 -27.62
N GLY A 734 -7.78 -1.26 -28.47
CA GLY A 734 -7.35 0.14 -28.41
C GLY A 734 -5.95 0.35 -27.81
N GLY A 735 -5.23 -0.72 -27.48
CA GLY A 735 -3.88 -0.69 -26.91
C GLY A 735 -3.85 -0.86 -25.38
N LYS A 736 -2.66 -1.18 -24.86
CA LYS A 736 -2.45 -1.30 -23.40
C LYS A 736 -2.78 0.02 -22.71
N GLY A 737 -3.50 -0.05 -21.59
CA GLY A 737 -3.91 1.15 -20.84
C GLY A 737 -5.20 1.83 -21.33
N PHE A 738 -5.76 1.45 -22.49
CA PHE A 738 -6.88 2.16 -23.11
C PHE A 738 -8.25 1.47 -22.97
N TYR A 739 -8.32 0.39 -22.19
CA TYR A 739 -9.56 -0.31 -21.86
C TYR A 739 -9.61 -0.67 -20.37
N PHE A 740 -10.80 -0.99 -19.88
CA PHE A 740 -11.03 -1.49 -18.53
C PHE A 740 -10.89 -3.00 -18.50
N GLY A 741 -10.02 -3.54 -17.64
CA GLY A 741 -9.89 -4.96 -17.39
C GLY A 741 -10.73 -5.38 -16.18
N LEU A 742 -11.67 -6.31 -16.36
CA LEU A 742 -12.44 -6.89 -15.26
C LEU A 742 -12.16 -8.39 -15.17
N HIS A 743 -12.01 -8.90 -13.95
CA HIS A 743 -12.06 -10.34 -13.71
C HIS A 743 -13.31 -10.69 -12.89
N VAL A 744 -14.19 -11.50 -13.48
CA VAL A 744 -15.46 -11.93 -12.88
C VAL A 744 -15.47 -13.45 -12.73
N ARG A 745 -15.18 -13.92 -11.52
CA ARG A 745 -15.20 -15.35 -11.17
C ARG A 745 -16.61 -15.81 -10.80
N VAL A 746 -17.11 -16.82 -11.48
CA VAL A 746 -18.47 -17.36 -11.31
C VAL A 746 -18.52 -18.87 -11.10
N GLY A 747 -17.43 -19.62 -11.34
CA GLY A 747 -17.52 -21.06 -11.58
C GLY A 747 -17.64 -21.99 -10.37
N ASP A 748 -17.15 -21.61 -9.18
CA ASP A 748 -17.14 -22.48 -8.00
C ASP A 748 -18.05 -22.00 -6.86
N GLY A 749 -18.43 -22.91 -5.95
CA GLY A 749 -19.55 -22.72 -5.01
C GLY A 749 -19.47 -21.46 -4.14
N SER A 750 -18.27 -21.06 -3.70
CA SER A 750 -18.14 -19.85 -2.87
C SER A 750 -18.29 -18.55 -3.68
N PHE A 751 -17.91 -18.57 -4.96
CA PHE A 751 -18.08 -17.43 -5.88
C PHE A 751 -19.47 -17.41 -6.51
N GLN A 752 -20.08 -18.57 -6.76
CA GLN A 752 -21.49 -18.68 -7.18
C GLN A 752 -22.41 -18.07 -6.13
N ASN A 753 -22.22 -18.42 -4.85
CA ASN A 753 -23.05 -17.91 -3.76
C ASN A 753 -22.90 -16.40 -3.56
N ARG A 754 -21.73 -15.83 -3.89
CA ARG A 754 -21.41 -14.39 -3.76
C ARG A 754 -21.45 -13.64 -5.10
N LEU A 755 -21.99 -14.25 -6.15
CA LEU A 755 -21.96 -13.67 -7.50
C LEU A 755 -22.59 -12.29 -7.54
N ASN A 756 -23.77 -12.12 -6.93
CA ASN A 756 -24.48 -10.85 -6.90
C ASN A 756 -23.70 -9.75 -6.15
N GLU A 757 -23.07 -10.10 -5.03
CA GLU A 757 -22.24 -9.17 -4.25
C GLU A 757 -21.01 -8.74 -5.06
N ASN A 758 -20.32 -9.70 -5.69
CA ASN A 758 -19.17 -9.44 -6.54
C ASN A 758 -19.53 -8.56 -7.74
N LEU A 759 -20.65 -8.84 -8.43
CA LEU A 759 -21.10 -8.04 -9.56
C LEU A 759 -21.49 -6.62 -9.17
N LYS A 760 -22.11 -6.45 -8.00
CA LYS A 760 -22.43 -5.13 -7.45
C LYS A 760 -21.15 -4.34 -7.17
N PHE A 761 -20.21 -4.93 -6.44
CA PHE A 761 -18.91 -4.32 -6.16
C PHE A 761 -18.17 -3.91 -7.44
N ILE A 762 -18.05 -4.82 -8.40
CA ILE A 762 -17.36 -4.55 -9.67
C ILE A 762 -18.03 -3.40 -10.43
N ASN A 763 -19.37 -3.37 -10.47
CA ASN A 763 -20.11 -2.29 -11.12
C ASN A 763 -19.91 -0.95 -10.42
N ASP A 764 -19.91 -0.92 -9.09
CA ASP A 764 -19.77 0.31 -8.31
C ASP A 764 -18.35 0.89 -8.49
N GLU A 765 -17.32 0.05 -8.44
CA GLU A 765 -15.95 0.46 -8.74
C GLU A 765 -15.79 0.95 -10.18
N LEU A 766 -16.34 0.21 -11.16
CA LEU A 766 -16.27 0.62 -12.56
C LEU A 766 -16.93 1.99 -12.79
N LYS A 767 -18.09 2.24 -12.17
CA LYS A 767 -18.76 3.55 -12.24
C LYS A 767 -17.91 4.68 -11.65
N LYS A 768 -17.22 4.44 -10.53
CA LYS A 768 -16.31 5.44 -9.94
C LYS A 768 -15.20 5.80 -10.92
N PHE A 769 -14.54 4.81 -11.53
CA PHE A 769 -13.47 5.07 -12.49
C PHE A 769 -13.96 5.76 -13.77
N LEU A 770 -15.16 5.43 -14.24
CA LEU A 770 -15.78 6.08 -15.40
C LEU A 770 -16.15 7.54 -15.12
N LYS A 771 -16.67 7.86 -13.92
CA LYS A 771 -16.97 9.24 -13.51
C LYS A 771 -15.69 10.10 -13.39
N ASN A 772 -14.59 9.50 -12.93
CA ASN A 772 -13.34 10.23 -12.66
C ASN A 772 -12.47 10.48 -13.91
N ASN A 773 -12.96 10.20 -15.13
CA ASN A 773 -12.23 10.36 -16.40
C ASN A 773 -10.82 9.74 -16.39
N THR A 774 -10.68 8.55 -15.77
CA THR A 774 -9.40 7.86 -15.61
C THR A 774 -8.71 7.57 -16.96
N ILE A 775 -9.48 7.51 -18.04
CA ILE A 775 -9.00 7.51 -19.43
C ILE A 775 -9.51 8.80 -20.09
N PRO A 776 -8.63 9.73 -20.52
CA PRO A 776 -9.04 10.99 -21.14
C PRO A 776 -9.87 10.75 -22.40
N SER A 777 -10.86 11.62 -22.65
CA SER A 777 -11.70 11.71 -23.89
C SER A 777 -12.93 10.79 -24.02
N LEU A 778 -13.17 9.85 -23.12
CA LEU A 778 -14.31 8.92 -23.23
C LEU A 778 -15.69 9.62 -23.15
N ASP A 779 -16.63 9.24 -24.00
CA ASP A 779 -18.03 9.68 -23.89
C ASP A 779 -18.77 8.82 -22.86
N THR A 780 -19.08 9.41 -21.70
CA THR A 780 -19.84 8.76 -20.62
C THR A 780 -21.28 9.28 -20.51
N SER A 781 -21.77 10.04 -21.49
CA SER A 781 -23.10 10.68 -21.45
C SER A 781 -24.24 9.66 -21.32
N TYR A 782 -24.06 8.44 -21.85
CA TYR A 782 -25.00 7.33 -21.77
C TYR A 782 -25.23 6.82 -20.33
N LEU A 783 -24.34 7.09 -19.37
CA LEU A 783 -24.50 6.66 -17.98
C LEU A 783 -25.55 7.50 -17.22
N ASN A 784 -25.87 8.70 -17.72
CA ASN A 784 -26.76 9.67 -17.06
C ASN A 784 -28.19 9.68 -17.63
N SER A 785 -28.47 8.95 -18.72
CA SER A 785 -29.80 8.90 -19.30
C SER A 785 -30.71 7.95 -18.50
N ASN A 786 -31.66 8.51 -17.74
CA ASN A 786 -32.81 7.79 -17.18
C ASN A 786 -33.86 7.39 -18.25
N GLU A 787 -33.61 7.68 -19.52
CA GLU A 787 -34.51 7.39 -20.61
C GLU A 787 -34.32 5.97 -21.15
N LYS A 788 -35.30 5.11 -20.82
CA LYS A 788 -35.71 3.87 -21.50
C LYS A 788 -34.59 2.87 -21.84
N LYS A 789 -34.66 1.72 -21.17
CA LYS A 789 -34.19 0.39 -21.63
C LYS A 789 -34.55 0.17 -23.12
N LYS A 790 -33.73 0.67 -24.05
CA LYS A 790 -33.62 0.06 -25.37
C LYS A 790 -32.89 -1.26 -25.14
N GLU A 791 -33.32 -2.32 -25.81
CA GLU A 791 -32.46 -3.48 -26.01
C GLU A 791 -31.13 -2.96 -26.58
N TYR A 792 -30.12 -2.81 -25.73
CA TYR A 792 -28.78 -2.49 -26.21
C TYR A 792 -28.34 -3.72 -27.00
N SER A 793 -28.47 -3.65 -28.31
CA SER A 793 -27.64 -4.47 -29.20
C SER A 793 -26.19 -4.19 -28.79
N THR A 794 -25.47 -5.24 -28.41
CA THR A 794 -24.03 -5.15 -28.11
C THR A 794 -23.34 -4.48 -29.29
N TYR A 795 -22.70 -3.34 -29.04
CA TYR A 795 -21.98 -2.61 -30.08
C TYR A 795 -20.80 -3.49 -30.51
N SER A 796 -20.54 -3.53 -31.82
CA SER A 796 -19.28 -4.07 -32.32
C SER A 796 -18.12 -3.21 -31.81
N LEU A 797 -16.94 -3.81 -31.72
CA LEU A 797 -15.74 -3.10 -31.28
C LEU A 797 -15.43 -1.88 -32.16
N GLN A 798 -15.70 -1.97 -33.46
CA GLN A 798 -15.52 -0.86 -34.39
C GLN A 798 -16.46 0.31 -34.07
N GLU A 799 -17.72 0.04 -33.73
CA GLU A 799 -18.66 1.08 -33.32
C GLU A 799 -18.26 1.70 -31.98
N CYS A 800 -17.81 0.89 -31.01
CA CYS A 800 -17.31 1.37 -29.73
C CYS A 800 -16.13 2.34 -29.89
N LEU A 801 -15.15 1.97 -30.72
CA LEU A 801 -14.00 2.82 -31.05
C LEU A 801 -14.44 4.10 -31.79
N ALA A 802 -15.34 3.99 -32.76
CA ALA A 802 -15.83 5.13 -33.54
C ALA A 802 -16.59 6.16 -32.69
N HIS A 803 -17.33 5.70 -31.68
CA HIS A 803 -18.08 6.55 -30.75
C HIS A 803 -17.28 6.96 -29.51
N ASN A 804 -16.00 6.57 -29.42
CA ASN A 804 -15.13 6.80 -28.26
C ASN A 804 -15.76 6.33 -26.93
N LEU A 805 -16.44 5.19 -26.96
CA LEU A 805 -17.10 4.59 -25.81
C LEU A 805 -16.11 3.80 -24.95
N PRO A 806 -16.33 3.70 -23.62
CA PRO A 806 -15.46 2.91 -22.74
C PRO A 806 -15.47 1.42 -23.10
N ILE A 807 -14.30 0.90 -23.50
CA ILE A 807 -14.11 -0.52 -23.81
C ILE A 807 -13.85 -1.28 -22.51
N ILE A 808 -14.62 -2.34 -22.28
CA ILE A 808 -14.50 -3.21 -21.10
C ILE A 808 -14.16 -4.61 -21.58
N TYR A 809 -13.01 -5.14 -21.16
CA TYR A 809 -12.63 -6.53 -21.36
C TYR A 809 -12.86 -7.33 -20.07
N ILE A 810 -13.58 -8.44 -20.15
CA ILE A 810 -13.91 -9.30 -19.01
C ILE A 810 -13.25 -10.68 -19.17
N ALA A 811 -12.33 -11.00 -18.26
CA ALA A 811 -11.92 -12.39 -18.02
C ALA A 811 -12.94 -13.07 -17.10
N THR A 812 -13.51 -14.20 -17.53
CA THR A 812 -14.50 -14.93 -16.74
C THR A 812 -14.50 -16.42 -17.07
N ASP A 813 -14.79 -17.24 -16.06
CA ASP A 813 -15.03 -18.68 -16.21
C ASP A 813 -16.51 -19.02 -16.51
N ALA A 814 -17.33 -18.01 -16.81
CA ALA A 814 -18.72 -18.19 -17.24
C ALA A 814 -18.79 -18.88 -18.61
N LYS A 815 -19.51 -20.01 -18.69
CA LYS A 815 -19.74 -20.71 -19.98
C LYS A 815 -20.56 -19.90 -20.99
N LYS A 816 -21.40 -18.98 -20.51
CA LYS A 816 -22.25 -18.09 -21.33
C LYS A 816 -22.22 -16.68 -20.73
N PRO A 817 -21.12 -15.90 -20.93
CA PRO A 817 -20.90 -14.62 -20.26
C PRO A 817 -22.07 -13.65 -20.39
N ILE A 818 -22.63 -13.49 -21.60
CA ILE A 818 -23.79 -12.59 -21.84
C ILE A 818 -24.98 -12.95 -20.95
N LYS A 819 -25.29 -14.24 -20.79
CA LYS A 819 -26.42 -14.69 -19.96
C LYS A 819 -26.10 -14.57 -18.47
N THR A 820 -24.91 -14.99 -18.06
CA THR A 820 -24.50 -15.02 -16.65
C THR A 820 -24.24 -13.61 -16.09
N LEU A 821 -23.65 -12.74 -16.90
CA LEU A 821 -23.25 -11.38 -16.54
C LEU A 821 -24.22 -10.35 -17.11
N LYS A 822 -25.48 -10.74 -17.35
CA LYS A 822 -26.52 -9.88 -17.92
C LYS A 822 -26.61 -8.52 -17.22
N PHE A 823 -26.39 -8.50 -15.90
CA PHE A 823 -26.32 -7.28 -15.10
C PHE A 823 -25.32 -6.23 -15.65
N LEU A 824 -24.14 -6.65 -16.13
CA LEU A 824 -23.15 -5.76 -16.72
C LEU A 824 -23.50 -5.43 -18.18
N TYR A 825 -23.88 -6.44 -18.98
CA TYR A 825 -24.26 -6.25 -20.39
C TYR A 825 -25.49 -5.35 -20.59
N ASP A 826 -26.43 -5.33 -19.63
CA ASP A 826 -27.59 -4.44 -19.68
C ASP A 826 -27.24 -2.97 -19.39
N ARG A 827 -26.02 -2.68 -18.91
CA ARG A 827 -25.58 -1.33 -18.50
C ARG A 827 -24.47 -0.75 -19.35
N PHE A 828 -23.60 -1.58 -19.91
CA PHE A 828 -22.45 -1.13 -20.67
C PHE A 828 -22.50 -1.74 -22.08
N PRO A 829 -22.49 -0.90 -23.14
CA PRO A 829 -22.66 -1.36 -24.51
C PRO A 829 -21.43 -2.04 -25.11
N CYS A 830 -20.23 -1.76 -24.57
CA CYS A 830 -18.92 -2.13 -25.12
C CYS A 830 -18.17 -3.12 -24.23
N ILE A 831 -18.80 -4.28 -23.99
CA ILE A 831 -18.21 -5.38 -23.21
C ILE A 831 -17.73 -6.48 -24.16
N PHE A 832 -16.46 -6.86 -24.01
CA PHE A 832 -15.82 -7.94 -24.74
C PHE A 832 -15.23 -8.97 -23.77
N THR A 833 -15.18 -10.20 -24.22
CA THR A 833 -14.56 -11.35 -23.55
C THR A 833 -13.67 -12.06 -24.55
N LEU A 834 -12.89 -13.05 -24.11
CA LEU A 834 -12.10 -13.84 -25.04
C LEU A 834 -12.94 -14.57 -26.11
N PHE A 835 -14.23 -14.85 -25.84
CA PHE A 835 -15.14 -15.44 -26.82
C PHE A 835 -15.33 -14.57 -28.08
N ASP A 836 -15.21 -13.25 -27.93
CA ASP A 836 -15.36 -12.28 -29.02
C ASP A 836 -14.12 -12.26 -29.94
N PHE A 837 -13.01 -12.89 -29.52
CA PHE A 837 -11.74 -12.97 -30.24
C PHE A 837 -11.40 -14.41 -30.70
N ASN A 838 -12.41 -15.27 -30.84
CA ASN A 838 -12.23 -16.67 -31.25
C ASN A 838 -11.52 -16.84 -32.61
N THR A 839 -11.64 -15.87 -33.53
CA THR A 839 -10.91 -15.87 -34.80
C THR A 839 -9.42 -15.68 -34.59
N ASP A 840 -9.04 -14.70 -33.78
CA ASP A 840 -7.65 -14.41 -33.45
C ASP A 840 -7.02 -15.56 -32.65
N LEU A 841 -7.76 -16.13 -31.70
CA LEU A 841 -7.29 -17.28 -30.91
C LEU A 841 -6.93 -18.51 -31.74
N LYS A 842 -7.53 -18.70 -32.93
CA LYS A 842 -7.16 -19.81 -33.81
C LYS A 842 -5.71 -19.73 -34.27
N GLU A 843 -5.13 -18.53 -34.34
CA GLU A 843 -3.73 -18.31 -34.72
C GLU A 843 -2.74 -18.79 -33.66
N PHE A 844 -3.18 -18.96 -32.40
CA PHE A 844 -2.33 -19.53 -31.34
C PHE A 844 -1.87 -20.96 -31.69
N GLY A 845 -2.70 -21.68 -32.45
CA GLY A 845 -2.41 -23.03 -32.92
C GLY A 845 -2.36 -24.07 -31.80
N LYS A 846 -1.96 -25.29 -32.16
CA LYS A 846 -1.76 -26.37 -31.19
C LYS A 846 -0.43 -26.17 -30.45
N THR A 847 -0.46 -26.43 -29.15
CA THR A 847 0.72 -26.49 -28.29
C THR A 847 0.60 -27.72 -27.42
N SER A 848 1.72 -28.37 -27.12
CA SER A 848 1.76 -29.54 -26.27
C SER A 848 2.91 -29.43 -25.28
N SER A 849 2.94 -30.29 -24.27
CA SER A 849 4.07 -30.37 -23.36
C SER A 849 5.02 -31.50 -23.76
N ASP A 850 6.26 -31.41 -23.28
CA ASP A 850 7.27 -32.44 -23.50
C ASP A 850 6.89 -33.78 -22.86
N PHE A 851 6.12 -33.76 -21.77
CA PHE A 851 5.67 -34.98 -21.09
C PHE A 851 4.62 -35.77 -21.90
N ALA A 852 3.68 -35.09 -22.55
CA ALA A 852 2.64 -35.74 -23.35
C ALA A 852 2.34 -34.94 -24.63
N PRO A 853 3.11 -35.16 -25.72
CA PRO A 853 3.05 -34.35 -26.94
C PRO A 853 1.69 -34.38 -27.67
N ASN A 854 0.86 -35.39 -27.40
CA ASN A 854 -0.45 -35.58 -28.04
C ASN A 854 -1.58 -34.76 -27.37
N ILE A 855 -1.31 -34.11 -26.25
CA ILE A 855 -2.30 -33.32 -25.51
C ILE A 855 -2.21 -31.86 -25.93
N ASP A 856 -3.33 -31.32 -26.41
CA ASP A 856 -3.46 -29.89 -26.74
C ASP A 856 -3.59 -29.05 -25.46
N LEU A 857 -2.67 -28.10 -25.27
CA LEU A 857 -2.60 -27.19 -24.14
C LEU A 857 -3.41 -25.89 -24.33
N LEU A 858 -4.11 -25.70 -25.45
CA LEU A 858 -4.88 -24.47 -25.70
C LEU A 858 -5.82 -24.11 -24.55
N LYS A 859 -6.55 -25.09 -23.98
CA LYS A 859 -7.47 -24.85 -22.85
C LYS A 859 -6.77 -24.45 -21.56
N PHE A 860 -5.53 -24.88 -21.36
CA PHE A 860 -4.68 -24.43 -20.26
C PHE A 860 -4.20 -22.98 -20.47
N TYR A 861 -3.91 -22.61 -21.71
CA TYR A 861 -3.41 -21.29 -22.07
C TYR A 861 -4.48 -20.19 -22.12
N ILE A 862 -5.73 -20.52 -22.46
CA ILE A 862 -6.85 -19.57 -22.48
C ILE A 862 -6.92 -18.68 -21.22
N PRO A 863 -6.96 -19.22 -19.98
CA PRO A 863 -7.00 -18.37 -18.78
C PRO A 863 -5.71 -17.55 -18.59
N ILE A 864 -4.56 -17.99 -19.11
CA ILE A 864 -3.31 -17.21 -19.05
C ILE A 864 -3.36 -16.04 -20.05
N ILE A 865 -3.95 -16.26 -21.23
CA ILE A 865 -4.20 -15.20 -22.23
C ILE A 865 -5.16 -14.16 -21.65
N ASP A 866 -6.26 -14.60 -21.04
CA ASP A 866 -7.21 -13.75 -20.32
C ASP A 866 -6.51 -12.92 -19.24
N TYR A 867 -5.70 -13.58 -18.41
CA TYR A 867 -4.90 -12.97 -17.35
C TYR A 867 -3.98 -11.87 -17.89
N LEU A 868 -3.26 -12.13 -18.97
CA LEU A 868 -2.40 -11.13 -19.61
C LEU A 868 -3.23 -9.94 -20.08
N ILE A 869 -4.33 -10.17 -20.81
CA ILE A 869 -5.16 -9.07 -21.34
C ILE A 869 -5.72 -8.22 -20.21
N VAL A 870 -6.42 -8.80 -19.21
CA VAL A 870 -7.02 -7.95 -18.16
C VAL A 870 -6.01 -7.14 -17.36
N SER A 871 -4.79 -7.67 -17.17
CA SER A 871 -3.77 -7.03 -16.33
C SER A 871 -3.19 -5.75 -16.95
N TYR A 872 -3.21 -5.65 -18.28
CA TYR A 872 -2.71 -4.47 -19.02
C TYR A 872 -3.81 -3.47 -19.39
N GLY A 873 -5.01 -3.60 -18.82
CA GLY A 873 -6.02 -2.54 -18.87
C GLY A 873 -5.53 -1.26 -18.18
N GLY A 874 -6.10 -0.10 -18.52
CA GLY A 874 -5.82 1.17 -17.85
C GLY A 874 -6.32 1.19 -16.40
N VAL A 875 -7.37 0.43 -16.16
CA VAL A 875 -7.93 0.12 -14.85
C VAL A 875 -8.17 -1.38 -14.78
N PHE A 876 -7.78 -2.02 -13.69
CA PHE A 876 -8.13 -3.41 -13.41
C PHE A 876 -9.01 -3.54 -12.17
N ILE A 877 -10.11 -4.28 -12.28
CA ILE A 877 -11.03 -4.58 -11.16
C ILE A 877 -11.23 -6.10 -11.07
N GLY A 878 -10.74 -6.68 -9.98
CA GLY A 878 -10.79 -8.12 -9.72
C GLY A 878 -11.94 -8.59 -8.82
N THR A 879 -12.25 -9.88 -8.89
CA THR A 879 -13.11 -10.57 -7.92
C THR A 879 -12.38 -10.78 -6.59
N VAL A 880 -12.99 -10.37 -5.49
CA VAL A 880 -12.46 -10.51 -4.13
C VAL A 880 -12.16 -11.97 -3.80
N ASN A 881 -11.03 -12.25 -3.14
CA ASN A 881 -10.53 -13.59 -2.79
C ASN A 881 -10.13 -14.50 -3.97
N SER A 882 -10.15 -14.02 -5.21
CA SER A 882 -9.67 -14.81 -6.34
C SER A 882 -8.15 -14.72 -6.47
N THR A 883 -7.46 -15.86 -6.51
CA THR A 883 -6.01 -15.93 -6.77
C THR A 883 -5.65 -15.45 -8.17
N PHE A 884 -6.53 -15.65 -9.16
CA PHE A 884 -6.41 -15.05 -10.49
C PHE A 884 -6.38 -13.52 -10.39
N SER A 885 -7.37 -12.92 -9.70
CA SER A 885 -7.42 -11.46 -9.53
C SER A 885 -6.21 -10.93 -8.80
N ARG A 886 -5.75 -11.63 -7.75
CA ARG A 886 -4.55 -11.25 -7.03
C ARG A 886 -3.34 -11.18 -7.97
N MET A 887 -3.11 -12.25 -8.72
CA MET A 887 -2.01 -12.33 -9.69
C MET A 887 -2.11 -11.19 -10.73
N ALA A 888 -3.32 -10.91 -11.23
CA ALA A 888 -3.56 -9.88 -12.23
C ALA A 888 -3.33 -8.46 -11.68
N TYR A 889 -3.67 -8.21 -10.41
CA TYR A 889 -3.30 -6.97 -9.73
C TYR A 889 -1.79 -6.81 -9.64
N GLU A 890 -1.03 -7.89 -9.42
CA GLU A 890 0.43 -7.78 -9.32
C GLU A 890 1.04 -7.27 -10.62
N VAL A 891 0.60 -7.84 -11.75
CA VAL A 891 1.02 -7.38 -13.08
C VAL A 891 0.53 -5.98 -13.38
N HIS A 892 -0.73 -5.68 -13.05
CA HIS A 892 -1.32 -4.38 -13.30
C HIS A 892 -0.57 -3.27 -12.55
N ASP A 893 -0.25 -3.47 -11.26
CA ASP A 893 0.54 -2.50 -10.50
C ASP A 893 1.97 -2.39 -11.00
N LEU A 894 2.63 -3.50 -11.34
CA LEU A 894 3.97 -3.45 -11.93
C LEU A 894 3.96 -2.68 -13.25
N TYR A 895 2.94 -2.88 -14.09
CA TYR A 895 2.78 -2.16 -15.35
C TYR A 895 2.50 -0.66 -15.15
N ARG A 896 1.53 -0.31 -14.29
CA ARG A 896 1.08 1.08 -14.09
C ARG A 896 1.99 1.87 -13.16
N ASP A 897 2.36 1.26 -12.05
CA ASP A 897 3.01 1.90 -10.90
C ASP A 897 4.48 1.52 -10.77
N GLY A 898 5.00 0.56 -11.56
CA GLY A 898 6.39 0.10 -11.50
C GLY A 898 6.74 -0.66 -10.23
N GLU A 899 5.76 -0.95 -9.38
CA GLU A 899 5.89 -1.67 -8.11
C GLU A 899 4.62 -2.46 -7.85
N PHE A 900 4.75 -3.62 -7.22
CA PHE A 900 3.61 -4.42 -6.78
C PHE A 900 3.01 -3.88 -5.47
N LYS A 901 1.67 -3.83 -5.36
CA LYS A 901 0.99 -3.52 -4.10
C LYS A 901 0.35 -4.76 -3.48
N HIS A 902 0.37 -4.82 -2.15
CA HIS A 902 -0.46 -5.78 -1.43
C HIS A 902 -1.94 -5.37 -1.52
N HIS A 903 -2.66 -6.00 -2.45
CA HIS A 903 -4.10 -5.97 -2.61
C HIS A 903 -4.72 -7.15 -1.87
N PHE A 904 -5.70 -6.85 -1.02
CA PHE A 904 -6.48 -7.77 -0.17
C PHE A 904 -5.79 -8.26 1.11
#